data_AF-A0A6G1GMG6-F1
#
_entry.id   AF-A0A6G1GMG6-F1
#
_cell.length_a   1.000
_cell.length_b   1.000
_cell.length_c   1.000
_cell.angle_alpha   90.00
_cell.angle_beta   90.00
_cell.angle_gamma   90.00
#
_symmetry.space_group_name_H-M   'P 1'
#
loop_
_entity.id
_entity.type
_entity.pdbx_description
1 polymer ?
#
loop_
_entity_poly.entity_id
_entity_poly.type
_entity_poly.pdbx_seq_one_letter_code
_entity_poly.pdbx_strand_id
1 'polypeptide(L)'
;MTMASGLTQTSEPKPSLSGALVDAALIIKETPNATGDMPIPDNDAVESPKINDKETCRGSSWTAKPPLLQSTGSDSRPFTRDSVIGTIDQDNRNVDTLRRSSRDGYGYGHGHGHGHDHGLILRTPAPTLAGTRTTASTSRTVTPPASSISSRSASQLPDWKKRWLTTSAAAATLGLFPVVVLLASHRIRTLHPVPRAIVSSVLPPTSFRRPARPAHYTAPRSQSGSGPLGARYGQTTCPRANQPPPSKPGVPFQEHRAAIAPGASASREMASAIKDAASPLMRTNSPGPLAQDFARQLVAKQQRSNFHSTSLRPLRQVADMVANNVNKTALHPSGVEPQREHTEIEEELHERAHIDYDRVAIVANPPVAALYEDALVYETGSAITASGALSAYSGAKTGRSPSDKRVVEEPSSKDDVWWGPVNKPMSPEVWRINRERAIDYLNTRNRIYVVDGFAGWDERYRIRVRVICARAYHALFMRNMMIRPSAAELEHFHPDYVIYNAGAFPANKYTTGMTSATSVAINFAEKEMVILGTEYAGEMKKGIFTVLFYEMPVKHNVLTLHSSANQGQNGDVTVFFGLSGTGKTTLSADPKRALIGDDEHCWTDKGVFNIEGGCYAKCIGLSAEKEPDIHGAIRFGSILENVVFDSHTREVDYDDATLTENTRCAYPIEYIANTKIPCISDNHPSNIILLTCDARGVLPPISKLTTEQTMFHFISGYTSKMAGTEEGVTEPQATFSSCFAQPFLALHPMRYAKMLAEKIAEHGANAWLLNTGWVGAGATTGGKRCPLKYTRAILDAIHSGELANQEYEVYETFNLNVPKTCPGVPDELLNPAKSWTGTADFKGEVTKLGELFKTNFKKYEDQATPEVIAAGPSVSV
;
A
#
# COMPACT_ATOMS: atom_id res chain seq x y z
N MET A 1 25.59 -11.10 57.54
CA MET A 1 26.04 -10.15 58.58
C MET A 1 26.08 -8.74 58.00
N THR A 2 26.22 -7.73 58.85
CA THR A 2 25.94 -6.32 58.54
C THR A 2 27.15 -5.52 58.05
N MET A 3 26.86 -4.46 57.28
CA MET A 3 27.55 -3.15 57.25
C MET A 3 28.93 -2.99 56.58
N ALA A 4 29.18 -1.70 56.28
CA ALA A 4 30.42 -1.02 55.87
C ALA A 4 30.99 -1.37 54.47
N SER A 5 31.16 -0.48 53.49
CA SER A 5 31.31 1.00 53.38
C SER A 5 32.73 1.55 53.54
N GLY A 6 33.18 2.27 52.50
CA GLY A 6 34.44 3.02 52.44
C GLY A 6 35.38 2.49 51.37
N LEU A 7 36.10 3.28 50.56
CA LEU A 7 36.05 4.66 50.07
C LEU A 7 37.38 4.87 49.31
N THR A 8 37.41 5.83 48.37
CA THR A 8 38.61 6.52 47.87
C THR A 8 39.80 5.74 47.24
N GLN A 9 39.86 5.87 45.91
CA GLN A 9 40.93 6.57 45.15
C GLN A 9 42.15 5.83 44.53
N THR A 10 42.30 6.16 43.23
CA THR A 10 43.53 6.49 42.46
C THR A 10 44.40 5.42 41.77
N SER A 11 44.93 5.87 40.61
CA SER A 11 46.05 5.34 39.79
C SER A 11 45.89 4.00 39.07
N GLU A 12 45.60 4.12 37.76
CA GLU A 12 46.28 3.40 36.67
C GLU A 12 47.82 3.32 36.87
N PRO A 13 48.56 2.31 36.35
CA PRO A 13 48.53 1.99 34.91
C PRO A 13 48.75 0.52 34.45
N LYS A 14 48.62 0.35 33.13
CA LYS A 14 49.09 -0.79 32.29
C LYS A 14 50.64 -0.67 32.08
N PRO A 15 51.36 -1.55 31.32
CA PRO A 15 50.93 -2.76 30.60
C PRO A 15 51.88 -4.01 30.64
N SER A 16 51.33 -5.18 30.26
CA SER A 16 51.93 -6.22 29.37
C SER A 16 53.03 -7.24 29.84
N LEU A 17 53.07 -8.35 29.08
CA LEU A 17 54.17 -9.32 28.81
C LEU A 17 54.49 -10.50 29.77
N SER A 18 53.78 -11.62 29.53
CA SER A 18 54.31 -12.97 29.16
C SER A 18 55.48 -13.67 29.90
N GLY A 19 55.28 -14.95 30.27
CA GLY A 19 56.39 -15.92 30.44
C GLY A 19 55.98 -17.30 31.03
N ALA A 20 56.66 -18.38 30.59
CA ALA A 20 56.51 -19.82 30.95
C ALA A 20 55.27 -20.57 30.40
N LEU A 21 55.34 -21.74 29.72
CA LEU A 21 56.06 -23.04 29.94
C LEU A 21 55.40 -23.90 31.03
N VAL A 22 55.17 -25.23 30.90
CA VAL A 22 55.58 -26.30 29.95
C VAL A 22 54.41 -27.35 29.85
N ASP A 23 54.38 -28.48 29.10
CA ASP A 23 55.34 -29.26 28.29
C ASP A 23 54.64 -30.18 27.23
N ALA A 24 55.44 -30.96 26.47
CA ALA A 24 55.27 -32.36 25.99
C ALA A 24 53.92 -32.89 25.40
N ALA A 25 53.89 -33.74 24.36
CA ALA A 25 54.89 -34.38 23.47
C ALA A 25 54.12 -35.28 22.44
N LEU A 26 54.58 -35.68 21.25
CA LEU A 26 55.64 -35.28 20.29
C LEU A 26 55.30 -35.99 18.93
N ILE A 27 56.26 -36.07 17.98
CA ILE A 27 56.26 -36.85 16.70
C ILE A 27 55.45 -36.18 15.55
N ILE A 28 55.96 -35.79 14.35
CA ILE A 28 57.09 -36.18 13.45
C ILE A 28 56.67 -37.32 12.48
N LYS A 29 56.96 -37.41 11.16
CA LYS A 29 58.01 -36.90 10.22
C LYS A 29 57.31 -36.59 8.85
N GLU A 30 57.68 -35.65 7.96
CA GLU A 30 58.64 -34.53 7.99
C GLU A 30 58.44 -33.58 6.77
N THR A 31 59.50 -33.28 6.02
CA THR A 31 59.72 -32.16 5.04
C THR A 31 60.89 -32.57 4.09
N PRO A 32 61.29 -31.88 2.97
CA PRO A 32 61.34 -30.41 2.80
C PRO A 32 61.17 -29.80 1.37
N ASN A 33 61.35 -28.47 1.29
CA ASN A 33 61.52 -27.66 0.06
C ASN A 33 62.98 -27.68 -0.45
N ALA A 34 63.22 -27.44 -1.76
CA ALA A 34 63.91 -26.24 -2.29
C ALA A 34 64.45 -26.38 -3.75
N THR A 35 64.67 -25.22 -4.40
CA THR A 35 65.46 -24.94 -5.64
C THR A 35 64.95 -25.46 -7.00
N GLY A 36 65.07 -24.61 -8.04
CA GLY A 36 64.83 -24.97 -9.45
C GLY A 36 64.24 -23.86 -10.34
N ASP A 37 65.11 -23.06 -10.97
CA ASP A 37 65.02 -22.37 -12.28
C ASP A 37 63.88 -21.37 -12.67
N MET A 38 64.32 -20.35 -13.43
CA MET A 38 63.56 -19.52 -14.38
C MET A 38 64.24 -19.69 -15.78
N PRO A 39 63.94 -18.94 -16.87
CA PRO A 39 62.76 -18.10 -17.21
C PRO A 39 62.24 -18.23 -18.69
N ILE A 40 60.96 -17.88 -18.97
CA ILE A 40 60.49 -17.17 -20.22
C ILE A 40 60.59 -17.99 -21.58
N PRO A 41 59.94 -17.67 -22.74
CA PRO A 41 58.78 -16.82 -23.12
C PRO A 41 57.64 -17.55 -23.93
N ASP A 42 56.67 -16.74 -24.42
CA ASP A 42 56.21 -16.64 -25.83
C ASP A 42 54.85 -17.18 -26.35
N ASN A 43 54.52 -16.73 -27.58
CA ASN A 43 53.19 -16.56 -28.20
C ASN A 43 52.72 -17.69 -29.16
N ASP A 44 51.55 -17.42 -29.76
CA ASP A 44 51.10 -17.79 -31.13
C ASP A 44 50.37 -19.13 -31.44
N ALA A 45 49.03 -19.01 -31.41
CA ALA A 45 48.15 -19.06 -32.60
C ALA A 45 47.84 -20.40 -33.34
N VAL A 46 47.09 -20.23 -34.46
CA VAL A 46 46.78 -21.16 -35.57
C VAL A 46 45.54 -22.09 -35.45
N GLU A 47 44.46 -21.57 -36.06
CA GLU A 47 43.50 -22.19 -37.01
C GLU A 47 42.70 -23.48 -36.73
N SER A 48 41.41 -23.37 -37.07
CA SER A 48 40.44 -24.44 -37.35
C SER A 48 40.60 -25.08 -38.74
N PRO A 49 39.92 -26.20 -39.01
CA PRO A 49 39.17 -26.32 -40.27
C PRO A 49 37.64 -26.49 -40.08
N LYS A 50 36.89 -26.29 -41.17
CA LYS A 50 35.42 -26.42 -41.29
C LYS A 50 35.04 -27.72 -42.02
N ILE A 51 33.74 -27.85 -42.38
CA ILE A 51 33.09 -28.77 -43.35
C ILE A 51 32.27 -29.88 -42.67
N ASN A 52 31.01 -30.20 -43.07
CA ASN A 52 29.95 -29.40 -43.72
C ASN A 52 28.58 -30.14 -43.61
N ASP A 53 27.52 -29.52 -44.16
CA ASP A 53 26.29 -30.13 -44.72
C ASP A 53 25.29 -30.94 -43.85
N LYS A 54 24.09 -30.36 -43.75
CA LYS A 54 22.78 -30.90 -44.17
C LYS A 54 22.72 -32.39 -44.60
N GLU A 55 21.73 -33.15 -44.10
CA GLU A 55 20.47 -33.41 -44.84
C GLU A 55 19.41 -34.19 -44.03
N THR A 56 18.21 -33.61 -44.05
CA THR A 56 16.85 -34.15 -44.23
C THR A 56 16.50 -35.66 -44.26
N CYS A 57 15.23 -35.91 -43.89
CA CYS A 57 14.27 -36.94 -44.36
C CYS A 57 13.95 -38.21 -43.53
N ARG A 58 12.75 -38.17 -42.94
CA ARG A 58 11.64 -39.15 -43.05
C ARG A 58 11.78 -40.59 -42.51
N GLY A 59 11.02 -40.85 -41.44
CA GLY A 59 10.26 -42.11 -41.22
C GLY A 59 11.03 -43.30 -40.60
N SER A 60 10.35 -44.36 -40.14
CA SER A 60 8.90 -44.50 -39.85
C SER A 60 8.57 -45.81 -39.13
N SER A 61 7.56 -45.77 -38.24
CA SER A 61 6.74 -46.91 -37.75
C SER A 61 7.38 -48.00 -36.86
N TRP A 62 6.52 -48.91 -36.36
CA TRP A 62 6.76 -50.05 -35.44
C TRP A 62 7.08 -49.64 -33.99
N THR A 63 6.18 -49.67 -33.00
CA THR A 63 5.17 -50.66 -32.52
C THR A 63 5.73 -51.91 -31.83
N ALA A 64 5.64 -51.90 -30.49
CA ALA A 64 5.36 -53.07 -29.65
C ALA A 64 4.80 -52.61 -28.28
N LYS A 65 3.99 -53.44 -27.62
CA LYS A 65 3.43 -53.23 -26.27
C LYS A 65 3.62 -54.52 -25.43
N PRO A 66 3.19 -54.63 -24.15
CA PRO A 66 3.86 -55.46 -23.15
C PRO A 66 3.20 -56.83 -22.90
N PRO A 67 3.82 -57.68 -22.05
CA PRO A 67 3.14 -58.66 -21.18
C PRO A 67 2.76 -57.97 -19.82
N LEU A 68 1.59 -58.12 -19.15
CA LEU A 68 0.62 -59.23 -18.99
C LEU A 68 1.25 -60.48 -18.31
N LEU A 69 0.62 -61.22 -17.37
CA LEU A 69 -0.79 -61.29 -16.93
C LEU A 69 -0.90 -61.99 -15.54
N GLN A 70 -2.13 -62.04 -15.00
CA GLN A 70 -2.72 -63.05 -14.08
C GLN A 70 -2.43 -63.03 -12.57
N SER A 71 -3.33 -63.51 -11.68
CA SER A 71 -4.83 -63.55 -11.65
C SER A 71 -5.35 -64.14 -10.30
N THR A 72 -6.68 -64.15 -10.10
CA THR A 72 -7.46 -64.80 -9.01
C THR A 72 -7.38 -64.12 -7.62
N GLY A 73 -8.41 -64.20 -6.74
CA GLY A 73 -9.77 -64.73 -6.92
C GLY A 73 -10.64 -64.68 -5.64
N SER A 74 -11.96 -64.86 -5.80
CA SER A 74 -12.99 -65.29 -4.80
C SER A 74 -13.14 -64.60 -3.42
N ASP A 75 -14.26 -63.87 -3.29
CA ASP A 75 -15.35 -64.05 -2.30
C ASP A 75 -15.19 -63.98 -0.75
N SER A 76 -16.33 -63.58 -0.17
CA SER A 76 -16.83 -63.82 1.21
C SER A 76 -16.47 -62.86 2.36
N ARG A 77 -17.39 -62.78 3.32
CA ARG A 77 -17.39 -62.04 4.61
C ARG A 77 -17.70 -63.06 5.73
N PRO A 78 -17.80 -62.63 7.01
CA PRO A 78 -16.87 -61.90 7.88
C PRO A 78 -16.48 -62.79 9.10
N PHE A 79 -15.75 -62.28 10.11
CA PHE A 79 -16.09 -62.50 11.54
C PHE A 79 -15.24 -61.59 12.48
N THR A 80 -15.43 -61.73 13.80
CA THR A 80 -14.85 -60.90 14.88
C THR A 80 -14.35 -61.76 16.06
N ARG A 81 -13.57 -61.14 16.97
CA ARG A 81 -13.31 -61.47 18.40
C ARG A 81 -12.07 -62.28 18.84
N ASP A 82 -11.29 -61.60 19.68
CA ASP A 82 -10.92 -61.90 21.08
C ASP A 82 -9.96 -63.04 21.51
N SER A 83 -8.82 -62.59 22.09
CA SER A 83 -8.27 -62.97 23.43
C SER A 83 -7.34 -64.19 23.63
N VAL A 84 -6.43 -64.07 24.63
CA VAL A 84 -5.85 -65.08 25.57
C VAL A 84 -4.56 -64.50 26.22
N ILE A 85 -4.10 -64.84 27.45
CA ILE A 85 -4.74 -64.84 28.78
C ILE A 85 -3.66 -64.97 29.91
N GLY A 86 -3.87 -64.35 31.09
CA GLY A 86 -3.24 -64.75 32.38
C GLY A 86 -2.41 -63.68 33.15
N THR A 87 -2.33 -63.69 34.49
CA THR A 87 -3.09 -64.47 35.52
C THR A 87 -2.97 -63.89 36.96
N ILE A 88 -4.12 -63.56 37.58
CA ILE A 88 -4.60 -63.91 38.97
C ILE A 88 -4.03 -63.21 40.25
N ASP A 89 -4.94 -62.50 40.96
CA ASP A 89 -5.17 -62.25 42.43
C ASP A 89 -4.07 -61.71 43.39
N GLN A 90 -4.35 -60.97 44.49
CA GLN A 90 -5.56 -60.58 45.28
C GLN A 90 -5.21 -59.30 46.13
N ASP A 91 -5.96 -58.58 47.02
CA ASP A 91 -7.32 -58.47 47.62
C ASP A 91 -7.39 -57.07 48.37
N ASN A 92 -8.43 -56.43 48.95
CA ASN A 92 -9.91 -56.55 49.05
C ASN A 92 -10.59 -55.17 49.41
N ARG A 93 -11.92 -55.08 49.17
CA ARG A 93 -13.05 -54.30 49.78
C ARG A 93 -12.93 -52.93 50.54
N ASN A 94 -13.89 -52.05 50.17
CA ASN A 94 -14.82 -51.20 51.00
C ASN A 94 -14.37 -49.83 51.59
N VAL A 95 -15.23 -48.78 51.78
CA VAL A 95 -16.54 -48.37 51.19
C VAL A 95 -16.92 -46.89 51.57
N ASP A 96 -17.79 -46.23 50.78
CA ASP A 96 -18.63 -45.02 51.06
C ASP A 96 -18.07 -43.56 51.12
N THR A 97 -18.96 -42.61 51.48
CA THR A 97 -19.04 -41.21 50.97
C THR A 97 -19.32 -40.10 52.02
N LEU A 98 -19.43 -38.83 51.55
CA LEU A 98 -20.12 -37.63 52.12
C LEU A 98 -19.42 -36.63 53.11
N ARG A 99 -19.41 -35.36 52.65
CA ARG A 99 -19.82 -34.09 53.35
C ARG A 99 -18.98 -33.38 54.47
N ARG A 100 -19.04 -32.05 54.34
CA ARG A 100 -19.27 -30.99 55.38
C ARG A 100 -18.13 -30.41 56.26
N SER A 101 -17.77 -29.17 55.89
CA SER A 101 -17.89 -27.92 56.69
C SER A 101 -17.38 -27.81 58.15
N SER A 102 -16.52 -26.80 58.32
CA SER A 102 -16.60 -25.65 59.27
C SER A 102 -16.08 -25.74 60.73
N ARG A 103 -15.26 -24.72 61.03
CA ARG A 103 -15.24 -23.79 62.20
C ARG A 103 -14.21 -23.95 63.34
N ASP A 104 -13.67 -22.76 63.68
CA ASP A 104 -13.16 -22.23 64.97
C ASP A 104 -12.01 -22.96 65.71
N GLY A 105 -11.07 -22.29 66.41
CA GLY A 105 -10.82 -20.84 66.60
C GLY A 105 -9.68 -20.56 67.61
N TYR A 106 -9.40 -19.28 67.91
CA TYR A 106 -8.39 -18.73 68.87
C TYR A 106 -6.89 -18.91 68.51
N GLY A 107 -5.95 -18.01 68.89
CA GLY A 107 -6.08 -16.68 69.53
C GLY A 107 -4.72 -16.09 70.00
N TYR A 108 -4.69 -14.75 70.26
CA TYR A 108 -3.55 -13.92 70.77
C TYR A 108 -2.31 -13.72 69.85
N GLY A 109 -1.59 -12.59 69.89
CA GLY A 109 -1.87 -11.29 70.54
C GLY A 109 -0.70 -10.26 70.51
N HIS A 110 -1.04 -8.95 70.49
CA HIS A 110 -0.15 -7.75 70.55
C HIS A 110 0.78 -7.50 69.34
N GLY A 111 1.13 -6.25 68.93
CA GLY A 111 0.84 -4.89 69.48
C GLY A 111 2.13 -4.19 69.97
N HIS A 112 2.41 -2.88 69.81
CA HIS A 112 1.69 -1.67 69.29
C HIS A 112 2.77 -0.65 68.77
N GLY A 113 2.56 0.58 68.28
CA GLY A 113 1.38 1.46 68.03
C GLY A 113 1.77 2.98 67.97
N HIS A 114 0.78 3.86 67.73
CA HIS A 114 0.82 5.36 67.69
C HIS A 114 1.45 6.03 66.45
N GLY A 115 1.00 7.22 65.98
CA GLY A 115 -0.09 8.17 66.39
C GLY A 115 0.33 9.62 66.02
N HIS A 116 -0.48 10.58 65.55
CA HIS A 116 -1.90 10.98 65.71
C HIS A 116 -2.48 11.58 64.38
N ASP A 117 -3.78 11.64 64.04
CA ASP A 117 -4.98 12.27 64.67
C ASP A 117 -4.98 13.83 64.58
N HIS A 118 -6.04 14.60 64.21
CA HIS A 118 -7.51 14.44 64.12
C HIS A 118 -8.10 15.11 62.82
N GLY A 119 -9.41 15.12 62.45
CA GLY A 119 -10.66 14.70 63.13
C GLY A 119 -11.97 14.78 62.27
N LEU A 120 -13.12 14.58 62.93
CA LEU A 120 -14.50 14.28 62.44
C LEU A 120 -15.21 15.36 61.54
N ILE A 121 -16.36 15.12 60.85
CA ILE A 121 -17.73 14.82 61.34
C ILE A 121 -18.68 14.15 60.28
N LEU A 122 -19.44 13.13 60.73
CA LEU A 122 -20.84 12.65 60.46
C LEU A 122 -21.61 13.07 59.15
N ARG A 123 -22.56 12.31 58.56
CA ARG A 123 -23.39 11.15 59.00
C ARG A 123 -24.07 10.43 57.81
N THR A 124 -24.53 9.18 57.97
CA THR A 124 -25.47 8.46 57.06
C THR A 124 -26.83 8.21 57.74
N PRO A 125 -27.86 7.76 56.98
CA PRO A 125 -28.53 6.50 57.32
C PRO A 125 -28.92 5.61 56.11
N ALA A 126 -29.54 4.45 56.37
CA ALA A 126 -29.82 3.34 55.44
C ALA A 126 -31.34 3.17 55.11
N PRO A 127 -31.76 2.25 54.20
CA PRO A 127 -33.11 2.21 53.64
C PRO A 127 -34.11 1.23 54.31
N THR A 128 -35.42 1.45 54.13
CA THR A 128 -36.54 0.56 54.52
C THR A 128 -37.82 0.84 53.68
N LEU A 129 -38.94 0.09 53.74
CA LEU A 129 -39.24 -1.36 53.64
C LEU A 129 -40.77 -1.59 53.79
N ALA A 130 -41.50 -2.12 52.79
CA ALA A 130 -42.87 -2.72 52.91
C ALA A 130 -43.31 -3.38 51.58
N GLY A 131 -44.13 -4.45 51.51
CA GLY A 131 -44.63 -5.35 52.56
C GLY A 131 -45.51 -6.53 52.07
N THR A 132 -45.22 -7.75 52.55
CA THR A 132 -46.12 -8.93 52.78
C THR A 132 -46.97 -9.63 51.68
N ARG A 133 -46.68 -10.94 51.49
CA ARG A 133 -47.59 -12.11 51.24
C ARG A 133 -48.26 -12.23 49.84
N THR A 134 -48.59 -13.42 49.29
CA THR A 134 -48.71 -14.80 49.83
C THR A 134 -48.46 -15.90 48.77
N THR A 135 -47.97 -17.11 49.16
CA THR A 135 -48.08 -18.45 48.47
C THR A 135 -47.58 -18.64 47.01
N ALA A 136 -46.96 -19.76 46.59
CA ALA A 136 -46.38 -20.93 47.28
C ALA A 136 -45.40 -21.75 46.38
N SER A 137 -44.42 -22.42 47.01
CA SER A 137 -43.77 -23.71 46.67
C SER A 137 -43.39 -24.12 45.21
N THR A 138 -42.06 -24.16 44.95
CA THR A 138 -41.24 -25.29 44.37
C THR A 138 -41.65 -26.07 43.10
N SER A 139 -40.75 -26.63 42.25
CA SER A 139 -39.30 -26.45 41.99
C SER A 139 -38.80 -27.40 40.86
N ARG A 140 -37.64 -27.13 40.25
CA ARG A 140 -36.73 -28.05 39.49
C ARG A 140 -37.14 -28.60 38.10
N THR A 141 -36.51 -28.03 37.07
CA THR A 141 -35.56 -28.67 36.12
C THR A 141 -35.44 -30.22 36.03
N VAL A 142 -35.35 -30.79 34.80
CA VAL A 142 -34.14 -31.46 34.21
C VAL A 142 -34.45 -32.22 32.87
N THR A 143 -33.95 -31.68 31.75
CA THR A 143 -33.44 -32.33 30.49
C THR A 143 -34.29 -33.43 29.76
N PRO A 144 -33.78 -34.32 28.82
CA PRO A 144 -34.52 -34.64 27.57
C PRO A 144 -34.73 -36.18 27.35
N PRO A 145 -35.03 -36.69 26.13
CA PRO A 145 -33.99 -37.00 25.12
C PRO A 145 -34.45 -36.73 23.67
N ALA A 146 -33.98 -37.50 22.66
CA ALA A 146 -34.33 -37.35 21.23
C ALA A 146 -34.42 -38.71 20.47
N SER A 147 -35.26 -38.78 19.42
CA SER A 147 -35.29 -39.79 18.33
C SER A 147 -36.41 -39.40 17.34
N SER A 148 -36.23 -39.07 16.05
CA SER A 148 -35.68 -39.81 14.90
C SER A 148 -36.64 -40.86 14.29
N ILE A 149 -36.56 -41.07 12.96
CA ILE A 149 -37.28 -42.10 12.14
C ILE A 149 -38.78 -41.77 11.85
N SER A 150 -39.42 -42.18 10.74
CA SER A 150 -39.11 -41.92 9.32
C SER A 150 -40.30 -42.28 8.39
N SER A 151 -40.45 -41.54 7.28
CA SER A 151 -40.92 -42.02 5.96
C SER A 151 -42.42 -42.30 5.66
N ARG A 152 -42.79 -41.97 4.41
CA ARG A 152 -43.70 -42.69 3.47
C ARG A 152 -45.23 -42.74 3.69
N SER A 153 -45.86 -41.70 3.11
CA SER A 153 -46.72 -41.76 1.90
C SER A 153 -48.08 -42.51 1.86
N ALA A 154 -49.06 -41.79 1.27
CA ALA A 154 -50.27 -42.28 0.58
C ALA A 154 -51.42 -42.86 1.45
N SER A 155 -52.70 -42.72 1.09
CA SER A 155 -53.37 -41.76 0.18
C SER A 155 -54.90 -41.89 0.28
N GLN A 156 -55.65 -40.79 0.26
CA GLN A 156 -57.05 -40.79 -0.18
C GLN A 156 -57.50 -39.39 -0.66
N LEU A 157 -58.62 -39.37 -1.38
CA LEU A 157 -59.20 -38.30 -2.22
C LEU A 157 -60.73 -38.27 -1.98
N PRO A 158 -61.54 -37.34 -2.57
CA PRO A 158 -61.22 -36.12 -3.34
C PRO A 158 -61.96 -34.85 -2.84
N ASP A 159 -61.68 -33.65 -3.38
CA ASP A 159 -62.61 -33.01 -4.35
C ASP A 159 -62.04 -31.79 -5.13
N TRP A 160 -62.83 -31.26 -6.07
CA TRP A 160 -62.51 -30.29 -7.15
C TRP A 160 -62.12 -28.86 -6.67
N LYS A 161 -61.43 -28.00 -7.46
CA LYS A 161 -61.00 -28.03 -8.89
C LYS A 161 -59.70 -27.21 -9.10
N LYS A 162 -58.92 -27.54 -10.14
CA LYS A 162 -57.75 -26.77 -10.64
C LYS A 162 -58.19 -25.69 -11.66
N ARG A 163 -57.36 -24.76 -12.15
CA ARG A 163 -56.30 -24.87 -13.20
C ARG A 163 -55.77 -23.43 -13.46
N TRP A 164 -54.54 -23.12 -13.92
CA TRP A 164 -53.76 -23.64 -15.05
C TRP A 164 -52.22 -23.54 -14.86
N LEU A 165 -51.47 -24.09 -15.82
CA LEU A 165 -50.00 -24.08 -15.92
C LEU A 165 -49.56 -23.75 -17.37
N THR A 166 -48.25 -23.74 -17.63
CA THR A 166 -47.59 -23.12 -18.80
C THR A 166 -47.64 -23.89 -20.14
N THR A 167 -47.08 -23.21 -21.17
CA THR A 167 -46.24 -23.71 -22.29
C THR A 167 -46.84 -23.89 -23.71
N SER A 168 -46.06 -23.40 -24.69
CA SER A 168 -45.88 -23.86 -26.08
C SER A 168 -46.68 -23.25 -27.26
N ALA A 169 -45.95 -22.38 -27.99
CA ALA A 169 -45.65 -22.46 -29.44
C ALA A 169 -46.66 -22.00 -30.55
N ALA A 170 -46.15 -21.02 -31.33
CA ALA A 170 -46.15 -20.92 -32.81
C ALA A 170 -47.29 -20.22 -33.61
N ALA A 171 -46.82 -19.51 -34.65
CA ALA A 171 -47.44 -19.12 -35.93
C ALA A 171 -48.43 -17.91 -36.03
N ALA A 172 -47.93 -16.84 -36.68
CA ALA A 172 -48.61 -15.98 -37.69
C ALA A 172 -49.76 -15.03 -37.23
N THR A 173 -50.01 -13.83 -37.81
CA THR A 173 -49.35 -13.09 -38.93
C THR A 173 -49.67 -11.57 -38.88
N LEU A 174 -48.80 -10.75 -39.50
CA LEU A 174 -49.04 -9.40 -40.10
C LEU A 174 -49.49 -8.22 -39.19
N GLY A 175 -49.00 -6.99 -39.47
CA GLY A 175 -49.48 -5.78 -38.76
C GLY A 175 -48.58 -4.53 -38.63
N LEU A 176 -47.65 -4.29 -39.56
CA LEU A 176 -47.19 -2.98 -40.09
C LEU A 176 -47.47 -1.63 -39.36
N PHE A 177 -46.38 -1.03 -38.84
CA PHE A 177 -45.97 0.40 -39.03
C PHE A 177 -46.75 1.56 -38.33
N PRO A 178 -46.27 2.85 -38.34
CA PRO A 178 -46.15 3.63 -37.09
C PRO A 178 -46.86 5.01 -37.11
N VAL A 179 -46.63 5.86 -36.09
CA VAL A 179 -46.48 7.33 -36.26
C VAL A 179 -45.76 7.99 -35.06
N VAL A 180 -45.29 9.23 -35.24
CA VAL A 180 -44.48 10.06 -34.32
C VAL A 180 -45.33 11.26 -33.82
N VAL A 181 -44.94 12.02 -32.76
CA VAL A 181 -44.99 13.52 -32.62
C VAL A 181 -45.20 14.06 -31.18
N LEU A 182 -44.21 14.86 -30.73
CA LEU A 182 -44.16 16.06 -29.82
C LEU A 182 -44.89 16.21 -28.46
N LEU A 183 -44.09 16.66 -27.48
CA LEU A 183 -44.22 17.87 -26.61
C LEU A 183 -45.60 18.40 -26.15
N ALA A 184 -45.76 18.69 -24.84
CA ALA A 184 -45.76 20.07 -24.29
C ALA A 184 -45.99 20.13 -22.74
N SER A 185 -45.56 21.23 -22.11
CA SER A 185 -45.69 21.52 -20.66
C SER A 185 -47.02 22.19 -20.28
N HIS A 186 -47.38 22.21 -18.97
CA HIS A 186 -48.31 23.21 -18.40
C HIS A 186 -48.04 23.55 -16.91
N ARG A 187 -48.57 24.69 -16.45
CA ARG A 187 -48.47 25.28 -15.09
C ARG A 187 -49.79 25.97 -14.73
N ILE A 188 -50.20 25.95 -13.43
CA ILE A 188 -51.09 26.92 -12.71
C ILE A 188 -51.23 26.39 -11.25
N ARG A 189 -50.86 27.13 -10.18
CA ARG A 189 -51.59 28.21 -9.43
C ARG A 189 -52.91 27.73 -8.77
N THR A 190 -53.32 28.06 -7.53
CA THR A 190 -52.76 28.72 -6.29
C THR A 190 -53.87 28.72 -5.21
N LEU A 191 -53.56 28.79 -3.89
CA LEU A 191 -54.19 29.68 -2.85
C LEU A 191 -53.86 29.32 -1.38
N HIS A 192 -54.14 30.26 -0.45
CA HIS A 192 -53.95 30.21 1.03
C HIS A 192 -55.26 30.60 1.77
N PRO A 193 -55.40 30.34 3.09
CA PRO A 193 -55.41 31.47 4.06
C PRO A 193 -54.80 31.18 5.46
N VAL A 194 -54.75 32.24 6.31
CA VAL A 194 -54.18 32.41 7.69
C VAL A 194 -54.79 33.71 8.31
N PRO A 195 -54.51 34.23 9.55
CA PRO A 195 -53.55 33.84 10.61
C PRO A 195 -54.11 33.86 12.09
N ARG A 196 -53.26 33.55 13.11
CA ARG A 196 -53.18 34.19 14.47
C ARG A 196 -52.09 33.55 15.35
N ALA A 197 -51.55 34.17 16.41
CA ALA A 197 -50.73 35.41 16.56
C ALA A 197 -50.75 35.94 18.02
N ILE A 198 -49.58 36.19 18.64
CA ILE A 198 -49.25 37.07 19.81
C ILE A 198 -47.71 36.92 20.03
N VAL A 199 -46.81 37.93 19.99
CA VAL A 199 -46.65 39.23 20.72
C VAL A 199 -45.96 39.02 22.10
N SER A 200 -44.87 39.71 22.52
CA SER A 200 -43.96 40.69 21.90
C SER A 200 -42.70 40.96 22.77
N SER A 201 -41.62 41.51 22.16
CA SER A 201 -40.82 42.71 22.60
C SER A 201 -39.28 42.53 22.68
N VAL A 202 -38.39 43.51 22.42
CA VAL A 202 -38.47 44.81 21.69
C VAL A 202 -37.08 45.22 21.11
N LEU A 203 -37.07 46.22 20.21
CA LEU A 203 -35.99 46.80 19.36
C LEU A 203 -35.08 47.83 20.10
N PRO A 204 -34.06 48.55 19.51
CA PRO A 204 -33.85 48.87 18.07
C PRO A 204 -32.41 49.01 17.48
N PRO A 205 -32.29 49.11 16.12
CA PRO A 205 -31.11 49.57 15.39
C PRO A 205 -31.31 50.85 14.52
N THR A 206 -30.25 51.67 14.37
CA THR A 206 -30.13 52.84 13.45
C THR A 206 -28.64 53.18 13.22
N SER A 207 -28.13 53.74 12.10
CA SER A 207 -28.72 54.10 10.79
C SER A 207 -27.65 54.54 9.74
N PHE A 208 -27.87 54.23 8.46
CA PHE A 208 -27.52 55.01 7.24
C PHE A 208 -26.12 55.71 7.07
N ARG A 209 -25.40 55.38 5.97
CA ARG A 209 -25.35 56.16 4.69
C ARG A 209 -24.41 55.56 3.62
N ARG A 210 -24.75 55.79 2.34
CA ARG A 210 -23.82 55.80 1.16
C ARG A 210 -23.40 57.24 0.84
N PRO A 211 -22.30 57.42 0.09
CA PRO A 211 -22.29 58.38 -1.03
C PRO A 211 -21.93 57.72 -2.38
N ALA A 212 -21.92 58.50 -3.45
CA ALA A 212 -21.71 58.04 -4.83
C ALA A 212 -20.44 58.66 -5.49
N ARG A 213 -20.18 58.30 -6.76
CA ARG A 213 -19.08 58.81 -7.60
C ARG A 213 -19.19 60.33 -7.87
N PRO A 214 -18.07 60.97 -8.27
CA PRO A 214 -18.00 61.50 -9.64
C PRO A 214 -16.79 60.95 -10.44
N ALA A 215 -16.55 61.46 -11.66
CA ALA A 215 -15.50 60.98 -12.58
C ALA A 215 -14.94 62.14 -13.44
N HIS A 216 -13.68 62.03 -13.88
CA HIS A 216 -13.06 62.71 -15.04
C HIS A 216 -11.74 61.98 -15.39
N TYR A 217 -11.52 61.45 -16.60
CA TYR A 217 -11.07 62.09 -17.86
C TYR A 217 -9.55 62.23 -18.02
N THR A 218 -8.92 61.40 -18.86
CA THR A 218 -8.13 61.78 -20.08
C THR A 218 -7.44 60.57 -20.74
N ALA A 219 -7.09 60.71 -22.02
CA ALA A 219 -6.29 59.76 -22.83
C ALA A 219 -5.58 60.51 -23.97
N PRO A 220 -4.52 59.94 -24.57
CA PRO A 220 -4.42 59.81 -26.04
C PRO A 220 -4.22 58.32 -26.45
N ARG A 221 -4.82 57.80 -27.54
CA ARG A 221 -4.39 57.84 -28.97
C ARG A 221 -2.98 57.24 -29.20
N SER A 222 -2.72 56.43 -30.25
CA SER A 222 -3.39 56.23 -31.56
C SER A 222 -3.29 54.73 -32.03
N GLN A 223 -3.81 54.22 -33.17
CA GLN A 223 -4.60 54.77 -34.29
C GLN A 223 -5.45 53.68 -35.02
N SER A 224 -6.42 54.13 -35.84
CA SER A 224 -7.25 53.46 -36.89
C SER A 224 -6.70 52.22 -37.63
N GLY A 225 -7.50 51.33 -38.26
CA GLY A 225 -8.95 51.24 -38.62
C GLY A 225 -9.17 49.97 -39.50
N SER A 226 -10.31 49.57 -40.08
CA SER A 226 -11.70 50.07 -40.22
C SER A 226 -12.65 48.88 -40.61
N GLY A 227 -13.96 48.94 -40.35
CA GLY A 227 -14.96 47.93 -40.82
C GLY A 227 -15.81 48.41 -42.01
N PRO A 228 -17.09 47.99 -42.18
CA PRO A 228 -17.69 46.64 -42.06
C PRO A 228 -18.65 46.33 -43.28
N LEU A 229 -19.67 45.45 -43.12
CA LEU A 229 -20.71 45.00 -44.10
C LEU A 229 -20.26 43.89 -45.09
N GLY A 230 -21.11 43.02 -45.66
CA GLY A 230 -22.53 42.71 -45.39
C GLY A 230 -23.19 41.71 -46.40
N ALA A 231 -24.16 40.92 -45.92
CA ALA A 231 -25.33 40.29 -46.62
C ALA A 231 -25.24 39.44 -47.95
N ARG A 232 -25.60 38.14 -47.80
CA ARG A 232 -26.49 37.29 -48.67
C ARG A 232 -26.08 36.79 -50.09
N TYR A 233 -26.68 35.62 -50.42
CA TYR A 233 -26.76 34.89 -51.72
C TYR A 233 -25.42 34.37 -52.32
N GLY A 234 -25.36 33.23 -53.03
CA GLY A 234 -26.35 32.15 -53.23
C GLY A 234 -26.10 31.32 -54.52
N GLN A 235 -26.42 30.01 -54.52
CA GLN A 235 -26.39 29.08 -55.68
C GLN A 235 -24.97 28.72 -56.22
N THR A 236 -24.66 27.55 -56.84
CA THR A 236 -25.41 26.30 -57.17
C THR A 236 -24.46 25.10 -57.44
N THR A 237 -24.89 23.85 -57.15
CA THR A 237 -24.44 22.55 -57.75
C THR A 237 -22.93 22.13 -57.61
N CYS A 238 -22.50 20.85 -57.62
CA CYS A 238 -23.10 19.50 -57.73
C CYS A 238 -22.21 18.43 -56.99
N PRO A 239 -22.43 17.08 -57.05
CA PRO A 239 -22.20 16.19 -55.88
C PRO A 239 -20.99 15.19 -55.89
N ARG A 240 -20.88 14.47 -54.76
CA ARG A 240 -20.14 13.21 -54.42
C ARG A 240 -19.72 12.26 -55.57
N ALA A 241 -18.56 11.59 -55.44
CA ALA A 241 -18.44 10.13 -55.19
C ALA A 241 -16.99 9.58 -55.05
N ASN A 242 -16.89 8.33 -54.56
CA ASN A 242 -15.76 7.57 -54.00
C ASN A 242 -14.64 7.00 -54.94
N GLN A 243 -13.41 6.90 -54.40
CA GLN A 243 -12.42 5.77 -54.46
C GLN A 243 -11.44 5.49 -55.68
N PRO A 244 -10.30 4.73 -55.51
CA PRO A 244 -9.06 4.69 -56.35
C PRO A 244 -8.84 3.33 -57.12
N PRO A 245 -7.78 3.08 -57.99
CA PRO A 245 -6.34 2.80 -57.66
C PRO A 245 -5.34 3.19 -58.83
N PRO A 246 -4.23 2.51 -59.29
CA PRO A 246 -3.30 1.46 -58.76
C PRO A 246 -1.74 1.55 -59.09
N SER A 247 -0.89 0.95 -58.21
CA SER A 247 0.30 0.05 -58.45
C SER A 247 1.62 0.34 -59.27
N LYS A 248 2.78 0.03 -58.62
CA LYS A 248 4.03 -0.71 -59.07
C LYS A 248 5.03 -0.08 -60.09
N PRO A 249 6.32 -0.55 -60.28
CA PRO A 249 7.07 -1.80 -59.90
C PRO A 249 8.03 -1.64 -58.65
N GLY A 250 9.23 -2.25 -58.43
CA GLY A 250 10.17 -3.16 -59.17
C GLY A 250 11.36 -3.75 -58.33
N VAL A 251 12.41 -4.34 -58.96
CA VAL A 251 13.64 -5.05 -58.40
C VAL A 251 14.80 -5.04 -59.46
N PRO A 252 16.12 -5.43 -59.25
CA PRO A 252 16.70 -6.50 -58.37
C PRO A 252 18.14 -6.33 -57.71
N PHE A 253 18.51 -7.30 -56.83
CA PHE A 253 19.84 -7.91 -56.46
C PHE A 253 21.21 -7.17 -56.47
N GLN A 254 22.00 -7.29 -55.37
CA GLN A 254 23.23 -8.16 -55.29
C GLN A 254 23.85 -8.27 -53.85
N GLU A 255 24.92 -9.06 -53.67
CA GLU A 255 25.61 -9.42 -52.40
C GLU A 255 27.04 -8.85 -52.28
N HIS A 256 27.63 -8.72 -51.06
CA HIS A 256 28.79 -9.52 -50.56
C HIS A 256 29.59 -8.94 -49.35
N ARG A 257 29.83 -9.82 -48.34
CA ARG A 257 31.06 -10.16 -47.57
C ARG A 257 32.06 -9.13 -46.95
N ALA A 258 32.67 -9.62 -45.83
CA ALA A 258 33.94 -9.24 -45.14
C ALA A 258 33.94 -7.91 -44.34
N ALA A 259 34.23 -7.87 -43.03
CA ALA A 259 35.43 -8.26 -42.25
C ALA A 259 36.62 -7.28 -42.46
N ILE A 260 37.22 -6.68 -41.42
CA ILE A 260 38.31 -7.23 -40.57
C ILE A 260 38.54 -6.32 -39.33
N ALA A 261 39.20 -6.83 -38.27
CA ALA A 261 39.80 -6.10 -37.13
C ALA A 261 41.25 -6.63 -36.90
N PRO A 262 42.12 -6.13 -35.98
CA PRO A 262 42.03 -5.01 -35.02
C PRO A 262 43.10 -3.92 -35.39
N GLY A 263 43.99 -3.32 -34.56
CA GLY A 263 44.25 -3.31 -33.11
C GLY A 263 45.69 -2.87 -32.73
N ALA A 264 45.84 -2.08 -31.63
CA ALA A 264 47.13 -1.64 -31.03
C ALA A 264 48.06 -0.81 -31.97
N SER A 265 49.24 -0.27 -31.57
CA SER A 265 49.97 -0.24 -30.30
C SER A 265 50.70 1.11 -30.09
N ALA A 266 51.54 1.25 -29.04
CA ALA A 266 52.07 2.54 -28.54
C ALA A 266 53.56 2.83 -28.84
N SER A 267 53.93 4.11 -28.82
CA SER A 267 55.29 4.64 -28.60
C SER A 267 55.17 6.12 -28.13
N ARG A 268 55.85 6.64 -27.08
CA ARG A 268 57.32 6.76 -26.82
C ARG A 268 58.10 7.44 -27.95
N GLU A 269 59.10 8.30 -27.73
CA GLU A 269 59.51 9.17 -26.59
C GLU A 269 60.69 10.02 -27.14
N MET A 270 60.65 11.37 -27.06
CA MET A 270 61.79 12.35 -27.17
C MET A 270 61.21 13.76 -27.40
N ALA A 271 61.57 14.87 -26.74
CA ALA A 271 62.79 15.33 -26.04
C ALA A 271 63.95 15.74 -26.98
N SER A 272 64.55 16.93 -26.90
CA SER A 272 64.35 18.06 -25.97
C SER A 272 64.96 19.40 -26.44
N ALA A 273 64.51 20.51 -25.83
CA ALA A 273 65.24 21.79 -25.66
C ALA A 273 65.44 22.64 -26.95
N ILE A 274 65.77 23.95 -26.93
CA ILE A 274 66.56 24.77 -25.99
C ILE A 274 65.98 26.21 -25.85
N LYS A 275 65.79 26.68 -24.59
CA LYS A 275 66.01 28.04 -23.99
C LYS A 275 65.45 29.32 -24.65
N ASP A 276 65.11 30.41 -23.94
CA ASP A 276 64.91 30.78 -22.51
C ASP A 276 64.01 32.08 -22.56
N ALA A 277 63.75 32.95 -21.56
CA ALA A 277 64.31 33.25 -20.25
C ALA A 277 63.36 34.05 -19.32
N ALA A 278 63.65 34.02 -18.01
CA ALA A 278 63.38 35.06 -17.00
C ALA A 278 61.93 35.42 -16.57
N SER A 279 61.83 35.91 -15.33
CA SER A 279 60.64 36.41 -14.61
C SER A 279 61.11 37.40 -13.52
N PRO A 280 60.26 38.00 -12.66
CA PRO A 280 58.87 38.46 -12.82
C PRO A 280 58.73 39.98 -12.53
N LEU A 281 57.57 40.60 -12.79
CA LEU A 281 57.24 41.95 -12.30
C LEU A 281 55.77 42.11 -11.89
N MET A 282 55.51 42.76 -10.76
CA MET A 282 54.20 43.31 -10.40
C MET A 282 53.96 44.65 -11.10
N ARG A 283 52.70 44.96 -11.46
CA ARG A 283 52.13 46.29 -11.21
C ARG A 283 50.60 46.35 -11.26
N THR A 284 50.09 47.13 -10.31
CA THR A 284 48.80 47.83 -10.21
C THR A 284 48.13 48.24 -11.53
N ASN A 285 46.79 48.28 -11.54
CA ASN A 285 46.05 49.38 -12.20
C ASN A 285 44.63 49.56 -11.63
N SER A 286 44.16 50.82 -11.61
CA SER A 286 42.83 51.22 -11.13
C SER A 286 41.78 51.19 -12.26
N PRO A 287 40.48 51.01 -11.96
CA PRO A 287 39.43 51.05 -12.99
C PRO A 287 39.17 52.47 -13.52
N GLY A 288 38.91 52.56 -14.83
CA GLY A 288 38.71 53.82 -15.56
C GLY A 288 37.30 54.43 -15.49
N PRO A 289 37.05 55.57 -16.19
CA PRO A 289 35.92 56.45 -15.93
C PRO A 289 34.52 55.83 -16.05
N LEU A 290 34.33 54.89 -16.99
CA LEU A 290 33.02 54.26 -17.25
C LEU A 290 32.47 53.45 -16.06
N ALA A 291 33.30 53.09 -15.08
CA ALA A 291 32.85 52.40 -13.88
C ALA A 291 32.12 53.32 -12.87
N GLN A 292 32.37 54.63 -12.88
CA GLN A 292 31.86 55.53 -11.83
C GLN A 292 30.42 56.01 -12.07
N ASP A 293 30.01 56.29 -13.31
CA ASP A 293 28.68 56.82 -13.57
C ASP A 293 27.56 55.75 -13.51
N PHE A 294 27.88 54.49 -13.79
CA PHE A 294 26.93 53.39 -13.59
C PHE A 294 26.64 53.15 -12.10
N ALA A 295 27.67 53.28 -11.24
CA ALA A 295 27.51 53.24 -9.78
C ALA A 295 26.65 54.41 -9.26
N ARG A 296 26.83 55.62 -9.80
CA ARG A 296 26.03 56.81 -9.43
C ARG A 296 24.54 56.66 -9.75
N GLN A 297 24.19 56.07 -10.91
CA GLN A 297 22.78 55.89 -11.27
C GLN A 297 22.05 54.87 -10.38
N LEU A 298 22.75 53.83 -9.89
CA LEU A 298 22.18 52.86 -8.93
C LEU A 298 21.90 53.51 -7.58
N VAL A 299 22.84 54.27 -7.02
CA VAL A 299 22.66 54.98 -5.73
C VAL A 299 21.51 56.00 -5.81
N ALA A 300 21.40 56.74 -6.91
CA ALA A 300 20.34 57.73 -7.10
C ALA A 300 18.93 57.13 -7.13
N LYS A 301 18.78 55.88 -7.61
CA LYS A 301 17.49 55.18 -7.62
C LYS A 301 17.10 54.59 -6.26
N GLN A 302 18.08 54.30 -5.41
CA GLN A 302 17.86 53.72 -4.07
C GLN A 302 17.38 54.75 -3.03
N GLN A 303 17.51 56.07 -3.30
CA GLN A 303 17.12 57.14 -2.39
C GLN A 303 15.65 57.62 -2.51
N ARG A 304 14.79 56.97 -3.33
CA ARG A 304 13.38 57.38 -3.53
C ARG A 304 12.34 56.28 -3.27
N SER A 305 12.52 55.52 -2.19
CA SER A 305 11.46 54.66 -1.61
C SER A 305 11.49 54.56 -0.08
N ASN A 306 11.88 55.63 0.61
CA ASN A 306 11.78 55.71 2.08
C ASN A 306 10.34 56.03 2.52
N PHE A 307 9.57 55.00 2.84
CA PHE A 307 8.38 55.09 3.67
C PHE A 307 8.41 54.00 4.75
N HIS A 308 9.18 54.25 5.81
CA HIS A 308 9.23 53.43 7.02
C HIS A 308 9.66 54.26 8.24
N SER A 309 9.41 53.72 9.43
CA SER A 309 9.72 54.28 10.74
C SER A 309 8.90 55.50 11.20
N THR A 310 7.74 55.20 11.78
CA THR A 310 7.46 55.65 13.15
C THR A 310 6.53 54.63 13.81
N SER A 311 6.62 54.46 15.13
CA SER A 311 5.83 53.50 15.92
C SER A 311 6.07 52.00 15.68
N LEU A 312 7.31 51.59 15.39
CA LEU A 312 7.83 50.33 15.96
C LEU A 312 8.57 50.65 17.26
N ARG A 313 7.81 50.83 18.35
CA ARG A 313 8.37 50.61 19.70
C ARG A 313 8.54 49.09 19.90
N PRO A 314 9.53 48.62 20.69
CA PRO A 314 9.97 47.24 20.57
C PRO A 314 8.95 46.28 21.18
N LEU A 315 8.43 45.33 20.39
CA LEU A 315 7.74 44.15 20.93
C LEU A 315 8.63 43.37 21.91
N ARG A 316 9.97 43.46 21.72
CA ARG A 316 10.96 42.97 22.69
C ARG A 316 10.77 43.60 24.07
N GLN A 317 10.70 44.94 24.18
CA GLN A 317 10.44 45.61 25.46
C GLN A 317 9.09 45.22 26.10
N VAL A 318 8.07 44.87 25.31
CA VAL A 318 6.79 44.39 25.85
C VAL A 318 6.92 42.96 26.36
N ALA A 319 7.62 42.06 25.64
CA ALA A 319 7.96 40.73 26.12
C ALA A 319 8.83 40.78 27.39
N ASP A 320 9.90 41.59 27.37
CA ASP A 320 10.82 41.82 28.49
C ASP A 320 10.09 42.38 29.72
N MET A 321 9.04 43.21 29.53
CA MET A 321 8.19 43.74 30.62
C MET A 321 7.18 42.72 31.16
N VAL A 322 6.66 41.82 30.32
CA VAL A 322 5.72 40.77 30.74
C VAL A 322 6.46 39.66 31.49
N ALA A 323 7.59 39.19 30.95
CA ALA A 323 8.46 38.20 31.61
C ALA A 323 8.93 38.68 32.99
N ASN A 324 9.20 39.98 33.15
CA ASN A 324 9.71 40.54 34.40
C ASN A 324 8.75 40.58 35.60
N ASN A 325 7.46 40.22 35.46
CA ASN A 325 6.47 40.37 36.53
C ASN A 325 5.70 39.09 36.90
N VAL A 326 5.99 37.95 36.24
CA VAL A 326 5.37 36.66 36.58
C VAL A 326 6.23 35.94 37.63
N ASN A 327 5.60 35.23 38.57
CA ASN A 327 6.23 34.34 39.56
C ASN A 327 7.35 34.94 40.46
N LYS A 328 7.43 36.27 40.62
CA LYS A 328 8.31 36.90 41.63
C LYS A 328 7.69 36.82 43.01
N THR A 329 8.44 36.27 43.98
CA THR A 329 8.01 36.11 45.38
C THR A 329 9.12 36.53 46.34
N ALA A 330 8.81 36.69 47.62
CA ALA A 330 9.83 36.98 48.64
C ALA A 330 10.87 35.85 48.82
N LEU A 331 10.55 34.61 48.42
CA LEU A 331 11.47 33.47 48.40
C LEU A 331 12.30 33.41 47.10
N HIS A 332 11.78 33.94 46.00
CA HIS A 332 12.44 33.96 44.69
C HIS A 332 12.39 35.38 44.08
N PRO A 333 13.29 36.30 44.51
CA PRO A 333 13.27 37.71 44.08
C PRO A 333 13.61 37.91 42.59
N SER A 334 14.35 36.98 42.00
CA SER A 334 14.62 36.90 40.56
C SER A 334 13.37 36.61 39.73
N GLY A 335 12.37 35.97 40.34
CA GLY A 335 11.32 35.23 39.66
C GLY A 335 11.63 33.73 39.66
N VAL A 336 10.57 32.92 39.64
CA VAL A 336 10.63 31.50 39.26
C VAL A 336 10.11 31.42 37.82
N GLU A 337 11.01 31.28 36.84
CA GLU A 337 10.52 30.80 35.54
C GLU A 337 9.89 29.42 35.80
N PRO A 338 8.64 29.18 35.36
CA PRO A 338 8.03 27.88 35.55
C PRO A 338 8.86 26.88 34.73
N GLN A 339 9.61 26.01 35.43
CA GLN A 339 10.24 24.87 34.77
C GLN A 339 9.12 24.02 34.18
N ARG A 340 8.89 24.20 32.88
CA ARG A 340 8.15 23.25 32.08
C ARG A 340 9.05 22.03 31.99
N GLU A 341 8.79 21.05 32.85
CA GLU A 341 9.35 19.71 32.66
C GLU A 341 9.00 19.28 31.23
N HIS A 342 10.04 19.05 30.42
CA HIS A 342 9.85 18.63 29.03
C HIS A 342 9.31 17.21 29.04
N THR A 343 8.42 16.90 28.10
CA THR A 343 7.91 15.53 27.99
C THR A 343 8.99 14.63 27.38
N GLU A 344 8.98 13.33 27.72
CA GLU A 344 9.92 12.33 27.18
C GLU A 344 10.00 12.36 25.63
N ILE A 345 8.89 12.66 24.97
CA ILE A 345 8.81 12.83 23.51
C ILE A 345 9.42 14.15 23.00
N GLU A 346 9.41 15.22 23.77
CA GLU A 346 10.12 16.47 23.44
C GLU A 346 11.63 16.27 23.59
N GLU A 347 12.07 15.65 24.69
CA GLU A 347 13.49 15.33 24.93
C GLU A 347 14.06 14.38 23.88
N GLU A 348 13.38 13.26 23.57
CA GLU A 348 13.83 12.30 22.53
C GLU A 348 13.95 12.96 21.14
N LEU A 349 13.04 13.89 20.80
CA LEU A 349 13.08 14.63 19.53
C LEU A 349 14.19 15.69 19.49
N HIS A 350 14.54 16.27 20.63
CA HIS A 350 15.69 17.19 20.73
C HIS A 350 17.03 16.44 20.61
N GLU A 351 17.18 15.32 21.30
CA GLU A 351 18.40 14.51 21.27
C GLU A 351 18.64 13.89 19.88
N ARG A 352 17.62 13.24 19.28
CA ARG A 352 17.77 12.51 18.02
C ARG A 352 17.71 13.40 16.77
N ALA A 353 16.91 14.46 16.81
CA ALA A 353 16.55 15.25 15.63
C ALA A 353 16.68 16.76 15.83
N HIS A 354 17.28 17.21 16.94
CA HIS A 354 17.54 18.62 17.24
C HIS A 354 16.31 19.52 17.09
N ILE A 355 15.13 18.99 17.44
CA ILE A 355 13.90 19.76 17.45
C ILE A 355 13.93 20.78 18.59
N ASP A 356 13.70 22.05 18.25
CA ASP A 356 13.67 23.19 19.15
C ASP A 356 12.28 23.29 19.82
N TYR A 357 12.06 22.53 20.88
CA TYR A 357 10.77 22.44 21.60
C TYR A 357 10.38 23.74 22.34
N ASP A 358 11.33 24.65 22.57
CA ASP A 358 11.05 25.97 23.18
C ASP A 358 10.47 26.93 22.14
N ARG A 359 10.72 26.67 20.85
CA ARG A 359 10.24 27.44 19.70
C ARG A 359 9.07 26.79 18.97
N VAL A 360 9.02 25.46 18.90
CA VAL A 360 8.06 24.69 18.10
C VAL A 360 7.14 23.89 19.00
N ALA A 361 5.83 24.19 18.95
CA ALA A 361 4.85 23.42 19.71
C ALA A 361 4.74 21.98 19.18
N ILE A 362 5.17 21.01 19.97
CA ILE A 362 5.00 19.58 19.69
C ILE A 362 3.60 19.13 20.12
N VAL A 363 2.82 18.65 19.15
CA VAL A 363 1.45 18.16 19.34
C VAL A 363 1.47 16.63 19.23
N ALA A 364 1.71 15.96 20.35
CA ALA A 364 1.81 14.51 20.43
C ALA A 364 0.44 13.81 20.49
N ASN A 365 0.29 12.76 19.68
CA ASN A 365 -0.85 11.85 19.61
C ASN A 365 -2.26 12.51 19.68
N PRO A 366 -2.52 13.60 18.93
CA PRO A 366 -3.75 14.39 19.09
C PRO A 366 -5.05 13.64 18.73
N PRO A 367 -6.18 13.99 19.38
CA PRO A 367 -7.48 13.45 19.04
C PRO A 367 -7.97 13.94 17.67
N VAL A 368 -8.82 13.16 17.04
CA VAL A 368 -9.39 13.45 15.70
C VAL A 368 -10.01 14.84 15.61
N ALA A 369 -10.74 15.29 16.65
CA ALA A 369 -11.36 16.61 16.66
C ALA A 369 -10.34 17.76 16.57
N ALA A 370 -9.26 17.69 17.36
CA ALA A 370 -8.19 18.70 17.32
C ALA A 370 -7.47 18.71 15.96
N LEU A 371 -7.29 17.55 15.32
CA LEU A 371 -6.73 17.45 13.97
C LEU A 371 -7.65 18.05 12.89
N TYR A 372 -8.96 17.94 13.05
CA TYR A 372 -9.93 18.63 12.20
C TYR A 372 -9.90 20.15 12.40
N GLU A 373 -9.89 20.61 13.67
CA GLU A 373 -9.81 22.02 14.02
C GLU A 373 -8.53 22.66 13.46
N ASP A 374 -7.37 22.05 13.70
CA ASP A 374 -6.09 22.54 13.20
C ASP A 374 -5.99 22.50 11.66
N ALA A 375 -6.51 21.45 11.01
CA ALA A 375 -6.54 21.41 9.55
C ALA A 375 -7.40 22.54 8.96
N LEU A 376 -8.55 22.87 9.57
CA LEU A 376 -9.44 23.93 9.10
C LEU A 376 -8.90 25.34 9.39
N VAL A 377 -8.10 25.52 10.44
CA VAL A 377 -7.52 26.83 10.83
C VAL A 377 -6.19 27.11 10.14
N TYR A 378 -5.36 26.08 9.90
CA TYR A 378 -3.97 26.26 9.46
C TYR A 378 -3.64 25.70 8.07
N GLU A 379 -4.50 24.88 7.45
CA GLU A 379 -4.24 24.30 6.12
C GLU A 379 -5.20 24.83 5.05
N THR A 380 -4.67 25.69 4.17
CA THR A 380 -5.43 26.27 3.05
C THR A 380 -6.03 25.19 2.14
N GLY A 381 -7.35 25.22 1.98
CA GLY A 381 -8.10 24.29 1.13
C GLY A 381 -8.69 23.09 1.88
N SER A 382 -8.35 22.88 3.15
CA SER A 382 -9.03 21.89 3.99
C SER A 382 -10.51 22.27 4.22
N ALA A 383 -11.39 21.28 4.26
CA ALA A 383 -12.82 21.47 4.46
C ALA A 383 -13.49 20.25 5.08
N ILE A 384 -14.65 20.44 5.72
CA ILE A 384 -15.55 19.32 6.05
C ILE A 384 -16.53 19.11 4.88
N THR A 385 -16.72 17.87 4.47
CA THR A 385 -17.73 17.45 3.47
C THR A 385 -19.08 17.12 4.12
N ALA A 386 -20.13 16.90 3.32
CA ALA A 386 -21.48 16.62 3.81
C ALA A 386 -21.59 15.36 4.70
N SER A 387 -20.68 14.39 4.54
CA SER A 387 -20.61 13.20 5.41
C SER A 387 -19.81 13.41 6.71
N GLY A 388 -19.23 14.60 6.90
CA GLY A 388 -18.37 14.92 8.04
C GLY A 388 -16.89 14.52 7.86
N ALA A 389 -16.50 13.98 6.71
CA ALA A 389 -15.10 13.67 6.41
C ALA A 389 -14.27 14.95 6.16
N LEU A 390 -12.97 14.91 6.48
CA LEU A 390 -12.03 15.99 6.17
C LEU A 390 -11.58 15.88 4.71
N SER A 391 -11.93 16.84 3.86
CA SER A 391 -11.29 17.00 2.54
C SER A 391 -9.95 17.70 2.69
N ALA A 392 -8.90 17.17 2.06
CA ALA A 392 -7.55 17.73 2.07
C ALA A 392 -6.86 17.60 0.70
N TYR A 393 -5.93 18.52 0.41
CA TYR A 393 -5.15 18.54 -0.83
C TYR A 393 -3.67 18.25 -0.61
N SER A 394 -3.09 17.45 -1.50
CA SER A 394 -1.68 16.99 -1.50
C SER A 394 -0.74 17.84 -2.38
N GLY A 395 -1.18 19.05 -2.73
CA GLY A 395 -0.41 19.98 -3.56
C GLY A 395 -0.16 19.45 -4.98
N ALA A 396 1.02 19.72 -5.53
CA ALA A 396 1.39 19.34 -6.90
C ALA A 396 1.67 17.84 -7.11
N LYS A 397 1.50 17.00 -6.08
CA LYS A 397 1.76 15.56 -6.13
C LYS A 397 0.52 14.82 -5.65
N THR A 398 -0.37 14.46 -6.58
CA THR A 398 -1.61 13.70 -6.30
C THR A 398 -1.41 12.18 -6.34
N GLY A 399 -0.17 11.73 -6.17
CA GLY A 399 0.28 10.35 -6.27
C GLY A 399 1.76 10.20 -5.92
N ARG A 400 2.22 8.95 -5.86
CA ARG A 400 3.62 8.61 -5.52
C ARG A 400 4.61 9.12 -6.56
N SER A 401 5.86 9.32 -6.14
CA SER A 401 7.01 9.70 -6.99
C SER A 401 8.10 8.62 -7.02
N PRO A 402 7.89 7.45 -7.67
CA PRO A 402 8.90 6.37 -7.73
C PRO A 402 10.24 6.79 -8.34
N SER A 403 10.24 7.80 -9.21
CA SER A 403 11.42 8.48 -9.75
C SER A 403 12.36 9.02 -8.65
N ASP A 404 11.77 9.43 -7.52
CA ASP A 404 12.39 10.21 -6.46
C ASP A 404 12.49 9.42 -5.13
N LYS A 405 12.05 8.15 -5.12
CA LYS A 405 12.39 7.15 -4.09
C LYS A 405 13.92 6.97 -4.04
N ARG A 406 14.50 6.88 -2.84
CA ARG A 406 15.92 6.60 -2.59
C ARG A 406 16.06 5.62 -1.42
N VAL A 407 17.09 4.80 -1.46
CA VAL A 407 17.52 3.95 -0.35
C VAL A 407 18.99 4.27 -0.07
N VAL A 408 19.36 4.44 1.19
CA VAL A 408 20.75 4.73 1.56
C VAL A 408 21.62 3.50 1.32
N GLU A 409 22.72 3.68 0.59
CA GLU A 409 23.71 2.66 0.31
C GLU A 409 24.67 2.56 1.50
N GLU A 410 24.26 1.82 2.53
CA GLU A 410 24.99 1.67 3.80
C GLU A 410 25.36 0.20 4.08
N PRO A 411 26.40 -0.09 4.90
CA PRO A 411 26.99 -1.42 5.00
C PRO A 411 26.08 -2.56 5.48
N SER A 412 25.01 -2.29 6.22
CA SER A 412 24.14 -3.32 6.83
C SER A 412 23.08 -3.90 5.90
N SER A 413 22.71 -3.16 4.84
CA SER A 413 21.67 -3.56 3.88
C SER A 413 22.11 -3.58 2.41
N LYS A 414 23.29 -3.03 2.08
CA LYS A 414 23.76 -2.89 0.68
C LYS A 414 23.85 -4.19 -0.14
N ASP A 415 24.07 -5.33 0.51
CA ASP A 415 24.24 -6.62 -0.17
C ASP A 415 22.91 -7.40 -0.31
N ASP A 416 21.88 -7.00 0.44
CA ASP A 416 20.51 -7.53 0.38
C ASP A 416 19.62 -6.76 -0.62
N VAL A 417 19.80 -5.44 -0.69
CA VAL A 417 18.94 -4.53 -1.46
C VAL A 417 19.10 -4.77 -2.96
N TRP A 418 17.96 -4.98 -3.63
CA TRP A 418 17.89 -5.08 -5.09
C TRP A 418 17.96 -3.68 -5.71
N TRP A 419 19.20 -3.22 -5.91
CA TRP A 419 19.53 -1.94 -6.53
C TRP A 419 19.06 -1.86 -7.99
N GLY A 420 18.55 -0.69 -8.39
CA GLY A 420 18.11 -0.47 -9.76
C GLY A 420 17.18 0.74 -9.93
N PRO A 421 16.27 0.74 -10.92
CA PRO A 421 15.40 1.88 -11.19
C PRO A 421 14.34 2.12 -10.10
N VAL A 422 14.10 1.15 -9.22
CA VAL A 422 13.22 1.26 -8.04
C VAL A 422 14.00 1.72 -6.82
N ASN A 423 14.91 0.88 -6.33
CA ASN A 423 15.76 1.19 -5.19
C ASN A 423 17.02 1.86 -5.73
N LYS A 424 16.98 3.18 -5.78
CA LYS A 424 18.06 4.02 -6.28
C LYS A 424 18.99 4.38 -5.11
N PRO A 425 20.31 4.15 -5.21
CA PRO A 425 21.24 4.42 -4.13
C PRO A 425 21.35 5.91 -3.79
N MET A 426 21.73 6.17 -2.55
CA MET A 426 21.99 7.47 -1.95
C MET A 426 23.15 7.31 -0.98
N SER A 427 24.20 8.13 -1.07
CA SER A 427 25.30 8.02 -0.11
C SER A 427 24.88 8.55 1.27
N PRO A 428 25.51 8.09 2.38
CA PRO A 428 25.24 8.60 3.72
C PRO A 428 25.40 10.12 3.88
N GLU A 429 26.24 10.78 3.07
CA GLU A 429 26.39 12.25 3.03
C GLU A 429 25.14 12.92 2.46
N VAL A 430 24.64 12.41 1.33
CA VAL A 430 23.42 12.91 0.68
C VAL A 430 22.19 12.65 1.54
N TRP A 431 22.14 11.50 2.24
CA TRP A 431 21.14 11.22 3.26
C TRP A 431 21.13 12.28 4.36
N ARG A 432 22.28 12.53 5.01
CA ARG A 432 22.40 13.54 6.08
C ARG A 432 21.97 14.94 5.61
N ILE A 433 22.35 15.34 4.39
CA ILE A 433 21.90 16.62 3.79
C ILE A 433 20.37 16.68 3.64
N ASN A 434 19.71 15.60 3.21
CA ASN A 434 18.25 15.58 3.08
C ASN A 434 17.54 15.49 4.45
N ARG A 435 18.08 14.73 5.40
CA ARG A 435 17.59 14.63 6.80
C ARG A 435 17.62 16.00 7.48
N GLU A 436 18.75 16.69 7.44
CA GLU A 436 18.93 18.01 8.05
C GLU A 436 17.95 19.02 7.47
N ARG A 437 17.74 19.00 6.14
CA ARG A 437 16.77 19.87 5.46
C ARG A 437 15.31 19.61 5.88
N ALA A 438 14.98 18.39 6.29
CA ALA A 438 13.66 18.08 6.83
C ALA A 438 13.50 18.60 8.27
N ILE A 439 14.54 18.42 9.09
CA ILE A 439 14.64 18.94 10.46
C ILE A 439 14.59 20.47 10.47
N ASP A 440 15.39 21.17 9.67
CA ASP A 440 15.35 22.63 9.44
C ASP A 440 13.93 23.14 9.14
N TYR A 441 13.22 22.41 8.29
CA TYR A 441 11.85 22.78 7.92
C TYR A 441 10.88 22.60 9.10
N LEU A 442 10.98 21.50 9.84
CA LEU A 442 10.17 21.24 11.04
C LEU A 442 10.47 22.31 12.12
N ASN A 443 11.74 22.65 12.34
CA ASN A 443 12.23 23.72 13.23
C ASN A 443 11.86 25.15 12.79
N THR A 444 11.30 25.33 11.59
CA THR A 444 10.74 26.62 11.13
C THR A 444 9.21 26.64 11.13
N ARG A 445 8.54 25.61 11.65
CA ARG A 445 7.08 25.65 11.89
C ARG A 445 6.78 26.29 13.25
N ASN A 446 5.57 26.81 13.41
CA ASN A 446 5.06 27.21 14.74
C ASN A 446 4.58 26.00 15.57
N ARG A 447 4.30 24.87 14.91
CA ARG A 447 3.89 23.59 15.50
C ARG A 447 4.27 22.43 14.59
N ILE A 448 4.48 21.27 15.18
CA ILE A 448 4.57 19.98 14.48
C ILE A 448 3.70 18.95 15.20
N TYR A 449 3.19 17.98 14.46
CA TYR A 449 2.40 16.88 15.00
C TYR A 449 3.29 15.64 15.08
N VAL A 450 3.13 14.89 16.16
CA VAL A 450 3.83 13.62 16.37
C VAL A 450 2.80 12.54 16.58
N VAL A 451 2.85 11.47 15.78
CA VAL A 451 1.90 10.35 15.85
C VAL A 451 2.67 9.05 15.99
N ASP A 452 2.43 8.37 17.10
CA ASP A 452 3.01 7.09 17.45
C ASP A 452 2.00 5.97 17.15
N GLY A 453 2.49 4.87 16.56
CA GLY A 453 1.66 3.71 16.27
C GLY A 453 2.45 2.49 15.85
N PHE A 454 1.77 1.36 15.71
CA PHE A 454 2.38 0.12 15.24
C PHE A 454 2.07 -0.13 13.77
N ALA A 455 3.00 -0.80 13.09
CA ALA A 455 2.75 -1.48 11.82
C ALA A 455 2.93 -2.99 12.01
N GLY A 456 1.92 -3.77 11.64
CA GLY A 456 1.78 -5.21 11.92
C GLY A 456 0.91 -5.51 13.14
N TRP A 457 -0.15 -6.30 12.94
CA TRP A 457 -1.07 -6.73 14.03
C TRP A 457 -0.58 -7.94 14.86
N ASP A 458 0.50 -8.63 14.46
CA ASP A 458 1.13 -9.68 15.26
C ASP A 458 2.20 -9.07 16.17
N GLU A 459 1.98 -9.08 17.48
CA GLU A 459 2.87 -8.46 18.47
C GLU A 459 4.31 -9.00 18.44
N ARG A 460 4.53 -10.19 17.86
CA ARG A 460 5.86 -10.80 17.69
C ARG A 460 6.72 -10.10 16.64
N TYR A 461 6.09 -9.34 15.74
CA TYR A 461 6.70 -8.73 14.56
C TYR A 461 6.35 -7.26 14.37
N ARG A 462 5.44 -6.70 15.18
CA ARG A 462 5.02 -5.30 15.07
C ARG A 462 6.17 -4.34 15.30
N ILE A 463 6.34 -3.36 14.42
CA ILE A 463 7.33 -2.28 14.58
C ILE A 463 6.67 -1.02 15.13
N ARG A 464 7.32 -0.34 16.07
CA ARG A 464 6.89 0.97 16.58
C ARG A 464 7.34 2.07 15.62
N VAL A 465 6.41 2.88 15.14
CA VAL A 465 6.64 3.95 14.18
C VAL A 465 6.25 5.29 14.81
N ARG A 466 7.17 6.25 14.80
CA ARG A 466 6.92 7.66 15.16
C ARG A 466 6.90 8.50 13.89
N VAL A 467 5.80 9.18 13.62
CA VAL A 467 5.64 10.08 12.47
C VAL A 467 5.67 11.52 12.95
N ILE A 468 6.59 12.31 12.40
CA ILE A 468 6.75 13.74 12.71
C ILE A 468 6.39 14.52 11.45
N CYS A 469 5.35 15.37 11.50
CA CYS A 469 4.87 16.08 10.31
C CYS A 469 4.36 17.49 10.60
N ALA A 470 4.40 18.36 9.60
CA ALA A 470 3.95 19.76 9.71
C ALA A 470 2.45 19.99 9.46
N ARG A 471 1.69 18.95 9.07
CA ARG A 471 0.26 19.03 8.70
C ARG A 471 -0.60 18.10 9.56
N ALA A 472 -1.72 18.63 10.08
CA ALA A 472 -2.74 17.88 10.80
C ALA A 472 -3.41 16.84 9.88
N TYR A 473 -3.53 17.14 8.58
CA TYR A 473 -3.90 16.14 7.56
C TYR A 473 -3.00 14.90 7.64
N HIS A 474 -1.68 15.07 7.60
CA HIS A 474 -0.72 13.95 7.59
C HIS A 474 -0.73 13.18 8.93
N ALA A 475 -0.91 13.87 10.05
CA ALA A 475 -1.08 13.25 11.35
C ALA A 475 -2.35 12.40 11.42
N LEU A 476 -3.51 12.92 10.98
CA LEU A 476 -4.76 12.17 10.93
C LEU A 476 -4.68 10.99 9.97
N PHE A 477 -3.99 11.14 8.84
CA PHE A 477 -3.74 10.04 7.90
C PHE A 477 -2.98 8.89 8.58
N MET A 478 -1.84 9.17 9.23
CA MET A 478 -1.07 8.10 9.88
C MET A 478 -1.78 7.56 11.14
N ARG A 479 -2.59 8.37 11.83
CA ARG A 479 -3.47 7.90 12.92
C ARG A 479 -4.55 6.92 12.41
N ASN A 480 -5.00 7.07 11.17
CA ASN A 480 -5.93 6.14 10.52
C ASN A 480 -5.21 4.90 9.98
N MET A 481 -4.05 5.06 9.32
CA MET A 481 -3.36 3.97 8.64
C MET A 481 -2.46 3.11 9.55
N MET A 482 -1.97 3.64 10.67
CA MET A 482 -1.24 2.85 11.68
C MET A 482 -2.19 2.27 12.73
N ILE A 483 -1.75 1.18 13.36
CA ILE A 483 -2.44 0.57 14.50
C ILE A 483 -2.23 1.48 15.71
N ARG A 484 -3.33 2.00 16.25
CA ARG A 484 -3.32 2.96 17.36
C ARG A 484 -2.98 2.26 18.68
N PRO A 485 -1.92 2.67 19.41
CA PRO A 485 -1.59 2.08 20.70
C PRO A 485 -2.65 2.41 21.76
N SER A 486 -2.75 1.56 22.78
CA SER A 486 -3.48 1.90 24.00
C SER A 486 -2.74 2.98 24.81
N ALA A 487 -3.44 3.65 25.73
CA ALA A 487 -2.82 4.70 26.56
C ALA A 487 -1.61 4.20 27.37
N ALA A 488 -1.63 2.93 27.83
CA ALA A 488 -0.51 2.31 28.55
C ALA A 488 0.68 1.96 27.63
N GLU A 489 0.44 1.73 26.33
CA GLU A 489 1.51 1.54 25.34
C GLU A 489 2.12 2.88 24.87
N LEU A 490 1.45 4.01 25.11
CA LEU A 490 1.98 5.35 24.83
C LEU A 490 2.86 5.90 25.94
N GLU A 491 2.70 5.43 27.19
CA GLU A 491 3.34 6.01 28.38
C GLU A 491 4.88 5.99 28.31
N HIS A 492 5.47 4.99 27.65
CA HIS A 492 6.90 4.89 27.34
C HIS A 492 7.13 4.41 25.88
N PHE A 493 6.52 5.10 24.92
CA PHE A 493 6.65 4.74 23.50
C PHE A 493 7.97 5.23 22.91
N HIS A 494 8.92 4.31 22.72
CA HIS A 494 10.11 4.55 21.89
C HIS A 494 9.94 3.91 20.50
N PRO A 495 10.13 4.67 19.40
CA PRO A 495 10.02 4.15 18.05
C PRO A 495 11.18 3.22 17.68
N ASP A 496 10.85 2.16 16.94
CA ASP A 496 11.80 1.38 16.16
C ASP A 496 12.14 2.09 14.83
N TYR A 497 11.18 2.82 14.24
CA TYR A 497 11.37 3.59 13.00
C TYR A 497 10.78 5.01 13.12
N VAL A 498 11.44 6.01 12.52
CA VAL A 498 10.98 7.42 12.53
C VAL A 498 10.76 7.95 11.11
N ILE A 499 9.65 8.65 10.87
CA ILE A 499 9.36 9.36 9.61
C ILE A 499 9.38 10.87 9.84
N TYR A 500 10.29 11.59 9.17
CA TYR A 500 10.29 13.05 9.06
C TYR A 500 9.56 13.47 7.79
N ASN A 501 8.28 13.81 7.91
CA ASN A 501 7.50 14.34 6.80
C ASN A 501 7.57 15.87 6.76
N ALA A 502 8.58 16.34 6.05
CA ALA A 502 8.77 17.73 5.63
C ALA A 502 8.26 17.94 4.18
N GLY A 503 7.20 17.24 3.78
CA GLY A 503 6.75 17.12 2.38
C GLY A 503 6.49 18.43 1.63
N ALA A 504 6.07 19.49 2.33
CA ALA A 504 5.89 20.83 1.77
C ALA A 504 7.20 21.62 1.54
N PHE A 505 8.37 21.06 1.89
CA PHE A 505 9.69 21.66 1.66
C PHE A 505 10.45 20.91 0.57
N PRO A 506 11.02 21.60 -0.44
CA PRO A 506 11.66 20.93 -1.56
C PRO A 506 13.02 20.31 -1.19
N ALA A 507 13.28 19.12 -1.72
CA ALA A 507 14.63 18.57 -1.82
C ALA A 507 15.51 19.49 -2.68
N ASN A 508 16.79 19.58 -2.35
CA ASN A 508 17.71 20.39 -3.14
C ASN A 508 18.12 19.63 -4.41
N LYS A 509 17.54 20.01 -5.56
CA LYS A 509 17.83 19.48 -6.90
C LYS A 509 19.30 19.56 -7.35
N TYR A 510 20.15 20.29 -6.62
CA TYR A 510 21.59 20.37 -6.87
C TYR A 510 22.43 19.43 -5.98
N THR A 511 21.80 18.70 -5.05
CA THR A 511 22.47 17.64 -4.27
C THR A 511 22.65 16.40 -5.15
N THR A 512 23.80 15.75 -5.05
CA THR A 512 24.16 14.56 -5.84
C THR A 512 23.05 13.50 -5.80
N GLY A 513 22.66 13.00 -6.97
CA GLY A 513 21.62 11.96 -7.11
C GLY A 513 20.18 12.45 -6.96
N MET A 514 19.91 13.74 -6.71
CA MET A 514 18.55 14.29 -6.76
C MET A 514 18.10 14.51 -8.21
N THR A 515 16.87 14.08 -8.53
CA THR A 515 16.29 14.16 -9.89
C THR A 515 15.22 15.24 -10.06
N SER A 516 14.70 15.77 -8.94
CA SER A 516 13.65 16.78 -8.93
C SER A 516 13.72 17.60 -7.63
N ALA A 517 12.66 18.35 -7.33
CA ALA A 517 12.45 18.96 -6.02
C ALA A 517 11.84 18.00 -4.98
N THR A 518 11.55 16.75 -5.36
CA THR A 518 11.01 15.69 -4.49
C THR A 518 12.13 14.74 -4.05
N SER A 519 12.05 14.21 -2.83
CA SER A 519 12.83 13.05 -2.38
C SER A 519 12.04 12.25 -1.35
N VAL A 520 12.06 10.92 -1.48
CA VAL A 520 11.45 9.98 -0.54
C VAL A 520 12.52 8.95 -0.18
N ALA A 521 13.26 9.20 0.90
CA ALA A 521 14.48 8.48 1.24
C ALA A 521 14.27 7.57 2.47
N ILE A 522 14.87 6.38 2.45
CA ILE A 522 14.82 5.38 3.54
C ILE A 522 16.26 4.96 3.90
N ASN A 523 16.59 4.97 5.19
CA ASN A 523 17.84 4.49 5.76
C ASN A 523 17.56 3.31 6.71
N PHE A 524 18.07 2.12 6.39
CA PHE A 524 17.82 0.91 7.18
C PHE A 524 18.66 0.82 8.47
N ALA A 525 19.87 1.38 8.49
CA ALA A 525 20.74 1.37 9.66
C ALA A 525 20.32 2.42 10.71
N GLU A 526 20.01 3.64 10.28
CA GLU A 526 19.48 4.68 11.18
C GLU A 526 18.00 4.44 11.53
N LYS A 527 17.31 3.55 10.78
CA LYS A 527 15.88 3.24 10.86
C LYS A 527 14.98 4.48 10.67
N GLU A 528 15.30 5.26 9.65
CA GLU A 528 14.65 6.55 9.40
C GLU A 528 14.14 6.69 7.97
N MET A 529 13.11 7.51 7.82
CA MET A 529 12.54 7.90 6.53
C MET A 529 12.40 9.43 6.46
N VAL A 530 12.77 10.01 5.32
CA VAL A 530 12.68 11.45 5.06
C VAL A 530 11.85 11.71 3.81
N ILE A 531 10.84 12.59 3.93
CA ILE A 531 9.96 13.01 2.83
C ILE A 531 10.12 14.51 2.59
N LEU A 532 10.46 14.88 1.35
CA LEU A 532 10.62 16.25 0.88
C LEU A 532 9.94 16.42 -0.49
N GLY A 533 9.34 17.59 -0.73
CA GLY A 533 8.77 18.00 -2.01
C GLY A 533 7.64 17.12 -2.56
N THR A 534 6.85 16.52 -1.67
CA THR A 534 5.61 15.80 -1.98
C THR A 534 4.73 15.77 -0.73
N GLU A 535 3.46 16.14 -0.86
CA GLU A 535 2.49 16.13 0.25
C GLU A 535 1.46 15.00 0.10
N TYR A 536 1.69 14.06 -0.82
CA TYR A 536 0.90 12.84 -0.99
C TYR A 536 1.09 11.92 0.21
N ALA A 537 0.05 11.73 1.03
CA ALA A 537 0.21 11.01 2.29
C ALA A 537 0.54 9.52 2.10
N GLY A 538 0.17 8.96 0.95
CA GLY A 538 0.50 7.57 0.58
C GLY A 538 1.99 7.27 0.43
N GLU A 539 2.89 8.28 0.42
CA GLU A 539 4.34 8.02 0.54
C GLU A 539 4.69 7.52 1.95
N MET A 540 4.07 8.05 3.02
CA MET A 540 4.33 7.59 4.40
C MET A 540 3.92 6.11 4.57
N LYS A 541 2.71 5.74 4.12
CA LYS A 541 2.23 4.36 4.06
C LYS A 541 3.24 3.45 3.33
N LYS A 542 3.54 3.79 2.07
CA LYS A 542 4.38 2.93 1.21
C LYS A 542 5.88 2.96 1.55
N GLY A 543 6.31 3.93 2.36
CA GLY A 543 7.60 3.93 3.04
C GLY A 543 7.70 2.82 4.08
N ILE A 544 6.78 2.78 5.04
CA ILE A 544 6.69 1.69 6.03
C ILE A 544 6.47 0.33 5.37
N PHE A 545 5.69 0.26 4.28
CA PHE A 545 5.56 -0.97 3.52
C PHE A 545 6.87 -1.42 2.84
N THR A 546 7.69 -0.47 2.35
CA THR A 546 9.04 -0.78 1.86
C THR A 546 9.95 -1.26 2.99
N VAL A 547 9.83 -0.69 4.20
CA VAL A 547 10.55 -1.15 5.39
C VAL A 547 10.18 -2.58 5.73
N LEU A 548 8.89 -2.93 5.76
CA LEU A 548 8.44 -4.29 6.05
C LEU A 548 8.71 -5.29 4.91
N PHE A 549 8.92 -4.83 3.67
CA PHE A 549 9.48 -5.66 2.59
C PHE A 549 10.97 -5.99 2.79
N TYR A 550 11.70 -5.27 3.65
CA TYR A 550 13.09 -5.56 4.03
C TYR A 550 13.17 -6.30 5.36
N GLU A 551 12.63 -5.72 6.44
CA GLU A 551 12.78 -6.22 7.81
C GLU A 551 12.23 -7.64 7.98
N MET A 552 11.04 -7.93 7.43
CA MET A 552 10.38 -9.22 7.65
C MET A 552 11.11 -10.40 6.98
N PRO A 553 11.51 -10.35 5.69
CA PRO A 553 12.24 -11.46 5.08
C PRO A 553 13.70 -11.59 5.53
N VAL A 554 14.35 -10.50 5.97
CA VAL A 554 15.77 -10.51 6.40
C VAL A 554 15.91 -10.92 7.86
N LYS A 555 15.16 -10.28 8.78
CA LYS A 555 15.33 -10.49 10.24
C LYS A 555 14.44 -11.57 10.82
N HIS A 556 13.31 -11.87 10.17
CA HIS A 556 12.29 -12.78 10.71
C HIS A 556 11.96 -13.97 9.79
N ASN A 557 12.48 -13.98 8.55
CA ASN A 557 12.06 -14.91 7.48
C ASN A 557 10.52 -14.96 7.28
N VAL A 558 9.85 -13.84 7.53
CA VAL A 558 8.39 -13.65 7.37
C VAL A 558 8.11 -13.06 5.98
N LEU A 559 7.07 -13.56 5.32
CA LEU A 559 6.74 -13.21 3.94
C LEU A 559 5.81 -12.00 3.88
N THR A 560 6.32 -10.84 3.46
CA THR A 560 5.52 -9.61 3.22
C THR A 560 4.83 -9.65 1.86
N LEU A 561 3.56 -9.22 1.81
CA LEU A 561 2.63 -9.40 0.70
C LEU A 561 1.88 -8.09 0.37
N HIS A 562 1.79 -7.76 -0.92
CA HIS A 562 0.92 -6.68 -1.42
C HIS A 562 -0.41 -7.25 -1.90
N SER A 563 -1.26 -7.54 -0.93
CA SER A 563 -2.54 -8.23 -1.12
C SER A 563 -3.57 -7.69 -0.14
N SER A 564 -4.84 -7.70 -0.52
CA SER A 564 -5.94 -7.74 0.46
C SER A 564 -6.10 -9.16 0.99
N ALA A 565 -6.70 -9.35 2.17
CA ALA A 565 -7.00 -10.67 2.72
C ALA A 565 -8.34 -10.70 3.48
N ASN A 566 -9.05 -11.83 3.43
CA ASN A 566 -10.27 -12.04 4.20
C ASN A 566 -10.42 -13.51 4.67
N GLN A 567 -11.24 -13.71 5.70
CA GLN A 567 -11.49 -15.00 6.35
C GLN A 567 -12.96 -15.40 6.25
N GLY A 568 -13.23 -16.63 5.80
CA GLY A 568 -14.58 -17.21 5.78
C GLY A 568 -15.03 -17.67 7.17
N GLN A 569 -16.33 -17.97 7.30
CA GLN A 569 -16.93 -18.40 8.58
C GLN A 569 -16.35 -19.72 9.10
N ASN A 570 -15.80 -20.56 8.22
CA ASN A 570 -15.10 -21.80 8.57
C ASN A 570 -13.63 -21.57 8.94
N GLY A 571 -13.17 -20.32 9.00
CA GLY A 571 -11.80 -19.94 9.31
C GLY A 571 -10.84 -19.97 8.11
N ASP A 572 -11.31 -20.36 6.93
CA ASP A 572 -10.53 -20.39 5.69
C ASP A 572 -10.07 -18.99 5.26
N VAL A 573 -8.79 -18.81 4.90
CA VAL A 573 -8.23 -17.52 4.51
C VAL A 573 -7.95 -17.45 3.02
N THR A 574 -8.31 -16.33 2.40
CA THR A 574 -7.97 -16.01 1.00
C THR A 574 -7.14 -14.74 0.95
N VAL A 575 -6.02 -14.77 0.21
CA VAL A 575 -5.20 -13.59 -0.11
C VAL A 575 -5.34 -13.23 -1.59
N PHE A 576 -5.53 -11.94 -1.89
CA PHE A 576 -5.77 -11.42 -3.23
C PHE A 576 -4.67 -10.43 -3.62
N PHE A 577 -3.77 -10.83 -4.50
CA PHE A 577 -2.73 -9.97 -5.09
C PHE A 577 -3.28 -9.19 -6.28
N GLY A 578 -2.76 -7.99 -6.53
CA GLY A 578 -3.19 -7.18 -7.67
C GLY A 578 -2.78 -5.72 -7.56
N LEU A 579 -2.71 -5.04 -8.71
CA LEU A 579 -2.46 -3.59 -8.76
C LEU A 579 -3.77 -2.80 -8.52
N SER A 580 -3.66 -1.48 -8.45
CA SER A 580 -4.83 -0.58 -8.44
C SER A 580 -5.76 -0.88 -9.63
N GLY A 581 -7.08 -0.85 -9.42
CA GLY A 581 -8.09 -1.12 -10.48
C GLY A 581 -8.33 -2.60 -10.84
N THR A 582 -7.49 -3.54 -10.36
CA THR A 582 -7.68 -4.99 -10.57
C THR A 582 -8.74 -5.63 -9.66
N GLY A 583 -9.36 -4.85 -8.77
CA GLY A 583 -10.48 -5.29 -7.93
C GLY A 583 -10.13 -5.81 -6.54
N LYS A 584 -8.86 -5.75 -6.07
CA LYS A 584 -8.44 -6.18 -4.71
C LYS A 584 -9.47 -5.87 -3.62
N THR A 585 -9.72 -4.59 -3.39
CA THR A 585 -10.61 -4.09 -2.33
C THR A 585 -12.06 -4.54 -2.54
N THR A 586 -12.59 -4.40 -3.76
CA THR A 586 -13.97 -4.77 -4.14
C THR A 586 -14.26 -6.28 -4.01
N LEU A 587 -13.22 -7.13 -4.14
CA LEU A 587 -13.32 -8.59 -4.05
C LEU A 587 -13.00 -9.14 -2.65
N SER A 588 -12.17 -8.45 -1.87
CA SER A 588 -11.95 -8.76 -0.45
C SER A 588 -13.08 -8.25 0.45
N ALA A 589 -13.74 -7.15 0.06
CA ALA A 589 -15.04 -6.74 0.59
C ALA A 589 -16.15 -7.70 0.11
N ASP A 590 -16.24 -8.84 0.78
CA ASP A 590 -17.30 -9.82 0.64
C ASP A 590 -18.14 -9.83 1.93
N PRO A 591 -19.46 -9.55 1.89
CA PRO A 591 -20.31 -9.57 3.09
C PRO A 591 -20.40 -10.95 3.76
N LYS A 592 -19.91 -12.03 3.11
CA LYS A 592 -19.82 -13.38 3.69
C LYS A 592 -18.52 -13.62 4.48
N ARG A 593 -17.50 -12.77 4.36
CA ARG A 593 -16.11 -13.04 4.80
C ARG A 593 -15.53 -11.84 5.55
N ALA A 594 -14.96 -12.08 6.74
CA ALA A 594 -14.42 -11.01 7.57
C ALA A 594 -13.12 -10.45 6.95
N LEU A 595 -13.05 -9.14 6.72
CA LEU A 595 -11.90 -8.46 6.15
C LEU A 595 -10.73 -8.46 7.16
N ILE A 596 -9.54 -8.87 6.72
CA ILE A 596 -8.30 -8.75 7.50
C ILE A 596 -7.62 -7.41 7.13
N GLY A 597 -7.58 -7.07 5.83
CA GLY A 597 -7.08 -5.79 5.31
C GLY A 597 -7.20 -5.66 3.79
N ASP A 598 -6.99 -4.46 3.23
CA ASP A 598 -7.21 -4.16 1.80
C ASP A 598 -5.95 -4.12 0.91
N ASP A 599 -4.74 -4.02 1.47
CA ASP A 599 -3.55 -3.73 0.65
C ASP A 599 -2.21 -4.35 1.11
N GLU A 600 -1.96 -4.50 2.42
CA GLU A 600 -0.62 -4.85 2.96
C GLU A 600 -0.69 -5.91 4.10
N HIS A 601 0.01 -7.04 3.93
CA HIS A 601 -0.03 -8.16 4.88
C HIS A 601 1.33 -8.86 5.05
N CYS A 602 1.46 -9.68 6.09
CA CYS A 602 2.54 -10.65 6.26
C CYS A 602 1.99 -12.07 6.52
N TRP A 603 2.66 -13.10 5.97
CA TRP A 603 2.41 -14.52 6.24
C TRP A 603 3.54 -15.09 7.10
N THR A 604 3.19 -15.61 8.27
CA THR A 604 4.09 -16.08 9.33
C THR A 604 4.12 -17.61 9.44
N ASP A 605 4.78 -18.10 10.49
CA ASP A 605 4.67 -19.45 11.04
C ASP A 605 3.28 -19.82 11.56
N LYS A 606 2.40 -18.84 11.86
CA LYS A 606 1.06 -19.09 12.45
C LYS A 606 -0.12 -18.70 11.55
N GLY A 607 0.08 -17.91 10.51
CA GLY A 607 -1.02 -17.45 9.67
C GLY A 607 -0.73 -16.12 9.00
N VAL A 608 -1.71 -15.23 8.94
CA VAL A 608 -1.60 -13.93 8.25
C VAL A 608 -2.05 -12.78 9.14
N PHE A 609 -1.27 -11.70 9.17
CA PHE A 609 -1.61 -10.44 9.82
C PHE A 609 -1.62 -9.26 8.82
N ASN A 610 -2.51 -8.30 9.04
CA ASN A 610 -2.52 -7.01 8.35
C ASN A 610 -1.38 -6.12 8.87
N ILE A 611 -0.77 -5.34 8.00
CA ILE A 611 0.25 -4.34 8.39
C ILE A 611 -0.41 -3.07 8.97
N GLU A 612 -1.65 -2.78 8.60
CA GLU A 612 -2.27 -1.46 8.73
C GLU A 612 -3.43 -1.40 9.75
N GLY A 613 -3.63 -0.25 10.36
CA GLY A 613 -4.78 0.08 11.22
C GLY A 613 -5.98 0.70 10.50
N GLY A 614 -5.96 0.73 9.16
CA GLY A 614 -6.95 1.38 8.29
C GLY A 614 -6.83 0.95 6.83
N CYS A 615 -7.66 1.55 5.96
CA CYS A 615 -7.65 1.34 4.51
C CYS A 615 -7.41 2.65 3.76
N TYR A 616 -6.80 2.57 2.56
CA TYR A 616 -6.56 3.74 1.70
C TYR A 616 -7.24 3.61 0.32
N ALA A 617 -8.56 3.46 0.35
CA ALA A 617 -9.41 3.20 -0.80
C ALA A 617 -9.34 4.30 -1.88
N LYS A 618 -9.60 3.92 -3.14
CA LYS A 618 -9.75 4.86 -4.26
C LYS A 618 -11.20 5.36 -4.31
N CYS A 619 -11.41 6.64 -4.61
CA CYS A 619 -12.74 7.25 -4.60
C CYS A 619 -13.36 7.50 -5.98
N ILE A 620 -12.58 7.46 -7.07
CA ILE A 620 -13.14 7.77 -8.40
C ILE A 620 -14.15 6.69 -8.83
N GLY A 621 -15.35 7.12 -9.23
CA GLY A 621 -16.48 6.25 -9.57
C GLY A 621 -17.16 5.56 -8.37
N LEU A 622 -16.82 5.93 -7.12
CA LEU A 622 -17.43 5.34 -5.92
C LEU A 622 -18.92 5.69 -5.81
N SER A 623 -19.75 4.71 -5.47
CA SER A 623 -21.14 4.96 -5.09
C SER A 623 -21.65 3.90 -4.10
N ALA A 624 -22.67 4.26 -3.32
CA ALA A 624 -23.23 3.40 -2.27
C ALA A 624 -23.82 2.08 -2.81
N GLU A 625 -24.25 2.06 -4.07
CA GLU A 625 -24.82 0.86 -4.72
C GLU A 625 -23.74 -0.13 -5.19
N LYS A 626 -22.52 0.36 -5.46
CA LYS A 626 -21.40 -0.45 -5.95
C LYS A 626 -20.57 -1.02 -4.79
N GLU A 627 -20.20 -0.16 -3.85
CA GLU A 627 -19.24 -0.44 -2.78
C GLU A 627 -19.73 0.18 -1.45
N PRO A 628 -20.85 -0.33 -0.88
CA PRO A 628 -21.55 0.27 0.26
C PRO A 628 -20.70 0.41 1.52
N ASP A 629 -19.86 -0.58 1.85
CA ASP A 629 -19.01 -0.53 3.04
C ASP A 629 -17.97 0.58 2.95
N ILE A 630 -17.33 0.74 1.78
CA ILE A 630 -16.34 1.80 1.52
C ILE A 630 -17.01 3.17 1.60
N HIS A 631 -18.19 3.33 0.96
CA HIS A 631 -18.96 4.57 1.01
C HIS A 631 -19.44 4.90 2.44
N GLY A 632 -19.90 3.91 3.20
CA GLY A 632 -20.32 4.04 4.60
C GLY A 632 -19.16 4.36 5.56
N ALA A 633 -17.93 4.02 5.19
CA ALA A 633 -16.72 4.40 5.90
C ALA A 633 -16.28 5.85 5.65
N ILE A 634 -16.91 6.61 4.73
CA ILE A 634 -16.60 8.03 4.50
C ILE A 634 -17.44 8.90 5.45
N ARG A 635 -16.90 9.19 6.63
CA ARG A 635 -17.58 9.95 7.70
C ARG A 635 -16.57 10.76 8.53
N PHE A 636 -17.02 11.38 9.63
CA PHE A 636 -16.10 12.00 10.59
C PHE A 636 -15.00 11.03 11.06
N GLY A 637 -13.76 11.51 11.10
CA GLY A 637 -12.53 10.71 11.29
C GLY A 637 -11.88 10.24 9.99
N SER A 638 -12.63 10.13 8.90
CA SER A 638 -12.08 9.79 7.58
C SER A 638 -11.54 11.03 6.87
N ILE A 639 -10.53 10.84 6.02
CA ILE A 639 -9.99 11.89 5.15
C ILE A 639 -10.30 11.58 3.69
N LEU A 640 -10.63 12.58 2.89
CA LEU A 640 -10.71 12.52 1.44
C LEU A 640 -9.55 13.32 0.83
N GLU A 641 -8.64 12.65 0.13
CA GLU A 641 -7.51 13.30 -0.54
C GLU A 641 -7.86 13.64 -2.00
N ASN A 642 -7.68 14.91 -2.35
CA ASN A 642 -7.82 15.47 -3.71
C ASN A 642 -9.21 15.30 -4.38
N VAL A 643 -10.28 15.15 -3.61
CA VAL A 643 -11.66 15.14 -4.17
C VAL A 643 -12.16 16.54 -4.52
N VAL A 644 -13.16 16.61 -5.41
CA VAL A 644 -13.97 17.80 -5.64
C VAL A 644 -15.32 17.64 -4.92
N PHE A 645 -15.86 18.74 -4.39
CA PHE A 645 -17.14 18.76 -3.68
C PHE A 645 -17.86 20.10 -3.92
N ASP A 646 -19.19 20.12 -3.87
CA ASP A 646 -19.93 21.37 -4.05
C ASP A 646 -19.73 22.31 -2.85
N SER A 647 -19.40 23.57 -3.13
CA SER A 647 -19.06 24.56 -2.10
C SER A 647 -20.22 24.91 -1.14
N HIS A 648 -21.47 24.64 -1.53
CA HIS A 648 -22.68 24.97 -0.80
C HIS A 648 -23.30 23.76 -0.09
N THR A 649 -23.54 22.64 -0.80
CA THR A 649 -24.10 21.41 -0.19
C THR A 649 -23.06 20.57 0.54
N ARG A 650 -21.78 20.72 0.16
CA ARG A 650 -20.63 19.92 0.63
C ARG A 650 -20.65 18.45 0.21
N GLU A 651 -21.56 18.07 -0.68
CA GLU A 651 -21.59 16.74 -1.29
C GLU A 651 -20.38 16.57 -2.22
N VAL A 652 -19.78 15.38 -2.19
CA VAL A 652 -18.57 15.05 -2.95
C VAL A 652 -18.99 14.53 -4.32
N ASP A 653 -18.36 15.06 -5.38
CA ASP A 653 -18.47 14.45 -6.70
C ASP A 653 -17.39 13.36 -6.81
N TYR A 654 -17.84 12.10 -6.82
CA TYR A 654 -16.96 10.94 -6.94
C TYR A 654 -16.62 10.60 -8.41
N ASP A 655 -17.30 11.19 -9.40
CA ASP A 655 -16.95 11.02 -10.82
C ASP A 655 -16.03 12.16 -11.33
N ASP A 656 -15.89 13.27 -10.58
CA ASP A 656 -14.99 14.38 -10.93
C ASP A 656 -13.49 14.05 -10.69
N ALA A 657 -12.74 13.96 -11.78
CA ALA A 657 -11.29 13.73 -11.81
C ALA A 657 -10.45 14.99 -12.06
N THR A 658 -11.03 16.21 -12.01
CA THR A 658 -10.38 17.48 -12.41
C THR A 658 -9.06 17.76 -11.70
N LEU A 659 -8.87 17.28 -10.47
CA LEU A 659 -7.62 17.39 -9.72
C LEU A 659 -6.70 16.18 -9.93
N THR A 660 -7.27 14.98 -10.04
CA THR A 660 -6.60 13.70 -10.28
C THR A 660 -7.65 12.61 -10.44
N GLU A 661 -7.36 11.55 -11.21
CA GLU A 661 -8.12 10.30 -11.12
C GLU A 661 -7.74 9.47 -9.89
N ASN A 662 -6.65 9.79 -9.19
CA ASN A 662 -6.22 9.12 -7.96
C ASN A 662 -6.81 9.79 -6.70
N THR A 663 -8.11 10.13 -6.74
CA THR A 663 -8.85 10.54 -5.54
C THR A 663 -8.90 9.38 -4.54
N ARG A 664 -8.82 9.69 -3.24
CA ARG A 664 -8.64 8.67 -2.17
C ARG A 664 -9.50 8.96 -0.95
N CYS A 665 -9.78 7.91 -0.17
CA CYS A 665 -10.21 8.04 1.22
C CYS A 665 -9.31 7.23 2.15
N ALA A 666 -8.89 7.84 3.27
CA ALA A 666 -8.18 7.17 4.37
C ALA A 666 -9.09 7.09 5.60
N TYR A 667 -9.42 5.88 6.04
CA TYR A 667 -10.28 5.63 7.20
C TYR A 667 -9.74 4.48 8.05
N PRO A 668 -9.98 4.50 9.38
CA PRO A 668 -9.51 3.44 10.28
C PRO A 668 -10.34 2.15 10.08
N ILE A 669 -9.73 0.99 10.34
CA ILE A 669 -10.23 -0.32 9.87
C ILE A 669 -11.58 -0.73 10.47
N GLU A 670 -11.90 -0.24 11.67
CA GLU A 670 -13.19 -0.40 12.36
C GLU A 670 -14.35 0.39 11.73
N TYR A 671 -14.12 1.12 10.63
CA TYR A 671 -15.19 1.76 9.87
C TYR A 671 -15.83 0.81 8.84
N ILE A 672 -15.15 -0.29 8.47
CA ILE A 672 -15.74 -1.39 7.70
C ILE A 672 -16.42 -2.37 8.67
N ALA A 673 -17.73 -2.58 8.50
CA ALA A 673 -18.54 -3.30 9.47
C ALA A 673 -18.19 -4.80 9.60
N ASN A 674 -17.63 -5.40 8.54
CA ASN A 674 -17.23 -6.81 8.49
C ASN A 674 -15.72 -7.01 8.73
N THR A 675 -15.03 -6.09 9.40
CA THR A 675 -13.60 -6.24 9.75
C THR A 675 -13.41 -7.28 10.87
N LYS A 676 -12.41 -8.16 10.71
CA LYS A 676 -11.88 -9.00 11.79
C LYS A 676 -10.96 -8.15 12.68
N ILE A 677 -11.33 -7.95 13.94
CA ILE A 677 -10.48 -7.27 14.94
C ILE A 677 -10.16 -8.27 16.06
N PRO A 678 -8.88 -8.49 16.43
CA PRO A 678 -7.67 -7.96 15.79
C PRO A 678 -7.48 -8.48 14.35
N CYS A 679 -6.79 -7.72 13.51
CA CYS A 679 -6.60 -8.03 12.08
C CYS A 679 -5.50 -9.08 11.83
N ILE A 680 -5.63 -10.22 12.51
CA ILE A 680 -4.74 -11.38 12.43
C ILE A 680 -5.57 -12.66 12.36
N SER A 681 -5.13 -13.63 11.56
CA SER A 681 -5.69 -14.98 11.50
C SER A 681 -4.63 -16.00 11.86
N ASP A 682 -4.90 -16.83 12.87
CA ASP A 682 -4.13 -18.04 13.24
C ASP A 682 -4.36 -19.24 12.30
N ASN A 683 -5.13 -19.04 11.22
CA ASN A 683 -5.24 -19.98 10.10
C ASN A 683 -4.47 -19.43 8.89
N HIS A 684 -3.76 -20.32 8.20
CA HIS A 684 -3.04 -20.01 6.97
C HIS A 684 -3.99 -19.85 5.75
N PRO A 685 -3.61 -19.05 4.73
CA PRO A 685 -4.26 -19.00 3.43
C PRO A 685 -4.43 -20.39 2.80
N SER A 686 -5.69 -20.78 2.58
CA SER A 686 -6.05 -21.96 1.77
C SER A 686 -6.17 -21.61 0.28
N ASN A 687 -6.34 -20.32 -0.04
CA ASN A 687 -6.47 -19.80 -1.40
C ASN A 687 -5.59 -18.55 -1.62
N ILE A 688 -4.89 -18.56 -2.75
CA ILE A 688 -4.03 -17.46 -3.23
C ILE A 688 -4.54 -17.03 -4.60
N ILE A 689 -4.97 -15.78 -4.74
CA ILE A 689 -5.57 -15.27 -5.97
C ILE A 689 -4.71 -14.15 -6.54
N LEU A 690 -4.18 -14.36 -7.75
CA LEU A 690 -3.47 -13.36 -8.54
C LEU A 690 -4.48 -12.67 -9.45
N LEU A 691 -4.89 -11.43 -9.11
CA LEU A 691 -5.80 -10.64 -9.92
C LEU A 691 -5.04 -9.97 -11.07
N THR A 692 -5.47 -10.26 -12.29
CA THR A 692 -5.03 -9.55 -13.49
C THR A 692 -6.20 -8.82 -14.14
N CYS A 693 -5.93 -7.76 -14.89
CA CYS A 693 -6.91 -7.11 -15.75
C CYS A 693 -6.36 -7.10 -17.18
N ASP A 694 -6.57 -8.19 -17.92
CA ASP A 694 -6.13 -8.31 -19.31
C ASP A 694 -7.04 -7.50 -20.24
N ALA A 695 -6.54 -6.42 -20.84
CA ALA A 695 -7.28 -5.64 -21.83
C ALA A 695 -7.21 -6.20 -23.27
N ARG A 696 -6.41 -7.25 -23.51
CA ARG A 696 -6.33 -7.99 -24.78
C ARG A 696 -7.41 -9.06 -24.88
N GLY A 697 -7.96 -9.49 -23.74
CA GLY A 697 -9.11 -10.38 -23.62
C GLY A 697 -8.81 -11.86 -23.89
N VAL A 698 -7.53 -12.23 -23.85
CA VAL A 698 -7.01 -13.55 -24.22
C VAL A 698 -6.78 -14.46 -23.02
N LEU A 699 -6.51 -13.92 -21.82
CA LEU A 699 -6.35 -14.73 -20.61
C LEU A 699 -7.71 -15.29 -20.14
N PRO A 700 -7.77 -16.58 -19.74
CA PRO A 700 -8.98 -17.18 -19.17
C PRO A 700 -9.56 -16.39 -17.98
N PRO A 701 -10.88 -16.38 -17.76
CA PRO A 701 -11.48 -15.77 -16.57
C PRO A 701 -10.87 -16.31 -15.27
N ILE A 702 -10.53 -17.59 -15.24
CA ILE A 702 -9.90 -18.26 -14.11
C ILE A 702 -8.98 -19.38 -14.59
N SER A 703 -7.86 -19.59 -13.91
CA SER A 703 -6.99 -20.76 -14.09
C SER A 703 -6.40 -21.21 -12.75
N LYS A 704 -6.24 -22.52 -12.57
CA LYS A 704 -5.52 -23.11 -11.43
C LYS A 704 -4.04 -23.21 -11.78
N LEU A 705 -3.17 -22.72 -10.91
CA LEU A 705 -1.72 -22.64 -11.14
C LEU A 705 -1.01 -23.80 -10.44
N THR A 706 0.10 -24.26 -11.04
CA THR A 706 1.13 -25.00 -10.29
C THR A 706 1.94 -24.04 -9.40
N THR A 707 2.79 -24.55 -8.52
CA THR A 707 3.69 -23.73 -7.69
C THR A 707 4.61 -22.86 -8.55
N GLU A 708 5.18 -23.44 -9.61
CA GLU A 708 6.13 -22.79 -10.53
C GLU A 708 5.41 -21.71 -11.36
N GLN A 709 4.20 -22.00 -11.85
CA GLN A 709 3.34 -21.01 -12.50
C GLN A 709 2.95 -19.88 -11.56
N THR A 710 2.71 -20.18 -10.27
CA THR A 710 2.41 -19.16 -9.26
C THR A 710 3.60 -18.24 -9.07
N MET A 711 4.82 -18.78 -8.95
CA MET A 711 6.05 -17.98 -8.90
C MET A 711 6.21 -17.12 -10.16
N PHE A 712 6.07 -17.72 -11.36
CA PHE A 712 6.23 -17.02 -12.64
C PHE A 712 5.22 -15.86 -12.81
N HIS A 713 3.93 -16.11 -12.54
CA HIS A 713 2.88 -15.09 -12.65
C HIS A 713 2.97 -14.03 -11.53
N PHE A 714 3.40 -14.40 -10.31
CA PHE A 714 3.65 -13.46 -9.22
C PHE A 714 4.82 -12.52 -9.54
N ILE A 715 5.95 -13.04 -10.02
CA ILE A 715 7.12 -12.23 -10.44
C ILE A 715 6.81 -11.42 -11.71
N SER A 716 5.95 -11.92 -12.60
CA SER A 716 5.48 -11.14 -13.74
C SER A 716 4.58 -9.97 -13.30
N GLY A 717 3.65 -10.21 -12.37
CA GLY A 717 2.75 -9.18 -11.84
C GLY A 717 1.96 -8.46 -12.93
N TYR A 718 1.44 -9.23 -13.89
CA TYR A 718 0.84 -8.71 -15.13
C TYR A 718 -0.57 -8.13 -14.93
N THR A 719 -0.82 -6.98 -15.52
CA THR A 719 -2.15 -6.39 -15.75
C THR A 719 -2.09 -5.41 -16.92
N SER A 720 -3.22 -4.84 -17.34
CA SER A 720 -3.26 -3.65 -18.20
C SER A 720 -3.48 -2.38 -17.39
N LYS A 721 -2.84 -1.28 -17.81
CA LYS A 721 -3.34 0.08 -17.59
C LYS A 721 -4.46 0.34 -18.58
N MET A 722 -5.48 1.10 -18.17
CA MET A 722 -6.61 1.42 -19.04
C MET A 722 -6.42 2.77 -19.72
N ALA A 723 -7.01 2.92 -20.91
CA ALA A 723 -7.12 4.21 -21.57
C ALA A 723 -7.80 5.23 -20.64
N GLY A 724 -7.31 6.47 -20.63
CA GLY A 724 -7.73 7.52 -19.71
C GLY A 724 -6.97 7.52 -18.37
N THR A 725 -6.77 6.33 -17.76
CA THR A 725 -6.42 6.19 -16.33
C THR A 725 -5.03 6.65 -15.87
N GLU A 726 -4.21 7.19 -16.78
CA GLU A 726 -2.97 7.91 -16.53
C GLU A 726 -2.71 8.92 -17.66
N GLU A 727 -2.03 10.03 -17.35
CA GLU A 727 -1.71 11.07 -18.34
C GLU A 727 -0.94 10.50 -19.55
N GLY A 728 -1.48 10.70 -20.76
CA GLY A 728 -0.92 10.21 -22.01
C GLY A 728 -1.30 8.77 -22.40
N VAL A 729 -2.02 8.01 -21.57
CA VAL A 729 -2.45 6.65 -21.91
C VAL A 729 -3.78 6.67 -22.69
N THR A 730 -3.69 6.77 -24.02
CA THR A 730 -4.87 6.81 -24.92
C THR A 730 -5.43 5.43 -25.29
N GLU A 731 -4.64 4.37 -25.13
CA GLU A 731 -5.03 2.98 -25.39
C GLU A 731 -4.58 2.08 -24.23
N PRO A 732 -5.23 0.92 -23.97
CA PRO A 732 -4.84 0.05 -22.87
C PRO A 732 -3.46 -0.58 -23.08
N GLN A 733 -2.56 -0.42 -22.10
CA GLN A 733 -1.16 -0.86 -22.20
C GLN A 733 -0.84 -1.99 -21.22
N ALA A 734 -0.15 -3.03 -21.71
CA ALA A 734 0.39 -4.09 -20.85
C ALA A 734 1.38 -3.52 -19.82
N THR A 735 1.21 -3.89 -18.56
CA THR A 735 2.03 -3.44 -17.43
C THR A 735 2.41 -4.64 -16.58
N PHE A 736 3.69 -4.72 -16.23
CA PHE A 736 4.26 -5.76 -15.39
C PHE A 736 4.82 -5.09 -14.14
N SER A 737 4.49 -5.63 -12.97
CA SER A 737 4.92 -5.08 -11.68
C SER A 737 5.15 -6.22 -10.70
N SER A 738 6.39 -6.71 -10.65
CA SER A 738 6.78 -7.92 -9.91
C SER A 738 6.26 -8.00 -8.47
N CYS A 739 5.87 -9.21 -8.06
CA CYS A 739 5.19 -9.53 -6.80
C CYS A 739 3.89 -8.74 -6.59
N PHE A 740 3.31 -8.20 -7.68
CA PHE A 740 2.29 -7.14 -7.69
C PHE A 740 2.68 -5.88 -6.90
N ALA A 741 3.98 -5.70 -6.57
CA ALA A 741 4.47 -4.81 -5.53
C ALA A 741 5.73 -4.02 -5.92
N GLN A 742 6.20 -4.12 -7.17
CA GLN A 742 7.55 -3.71 -7.60
C GLN A 742 8.10 -2.39 -7.01
N PRO A 743 7.34 -1.28 -6.91
CA PRO A 743 7.87 -0.02 -6.34
C PRO A 743 8.28 -0.10 -4.86
N PHE A 744 7.79 -1.11 -4.14
CA PHE A 744 7.93 -1.28 -2.69
C PHE A 744 8.91 -2.39 -2.31
N LEU A 745 9.24 -3.29 -3.23
CA LEU A 745 10.19 -4.39 -2.98
C LEU A 745 11.58 -3.84 -2.62
N ALA A 746 12.14 -4.31 -1.50
CA ALA A 746 13.53 -4.01 -1.12
C ALA A 746 14.50 -5.02 -1.73
N LEU A 747 14.20 -6.31 -1.59
CA LEU A 747 14.97 -7.47 -2.08
C LEU A 747 14.60 -7.87 -3.53
N HIS A 748 15.34 -8.82 -4.12
CA HIS A 748 15.07 -9.34 -5.46
C HIS A 748 13.74 -10.13 -5.51
N PRO A 749 12.88 -10.00 -6.56
CA PRO A 749 11.58 -10.67 -6.62
C PRO A 749 11.58 -12.19 -6.37
N MET A 750 12.66 -12.88 -6.74
CA MET A 750 12.81 -14.32 -6.49
C MET A 750 12.84 -14.70 -5.01
N ARG A 751 13.27 -13.81 -4.09
CA ARG A 751 13.28 -14.09 -2.64
C ARG A 751 11.86 -14.28 -2.12
N TYR A 752 10.96 -13.34 -2.42
CA TYR A 752 9.55 -13.42 -2.03
C TYR A 752 8.81 -14.55 -2.73
N ALA A 753 9.13 -14.82 -4.00
CA ALA A 753 8.50 -15.91 -4.74
C ALA A 753 8.89 -17.31 -4.20
N LYS A 754 10.14 -17.51 -3.76
CA LYS A 754 10.59 -18.74 -3.09
C LYS A 754 9.86 -18.93 -1.75
N MET A 755 9.82 -17.89 -0.92
CA MET A 755 9.07 -17.91 0.35
C MET A 755 7.55 -18.13 0.14
N LEU A 756 6.97 -17.58 -0.93
CA LEU A 756 5.58 -17.84 -1.30
C LEU A 756 5.38 -19.31 -1.66
N ALA A 757 6.23 -19.88 -2.52
CA ALA A 757 6.21 -21.29 -2.93
C ALA A 757 6.38 -22.26 -1.75
N GLU A 758 7.32 -21.97 -0.85
CA GLU A 758 7.52 -22.67 0.42
C GLU A 758 6.22 -22.69 1.23
N LYS A 759 5.53 -21.55 1.36
CA LYS A 759 4.25 -21.46 2.08
C LYS A 759 3.06 -22.13 1.39
N ILE A 760 2.98 -22.16 0.06
CA ILE A 760 1.96 -23.00 -0.63
C ILE A 760 2.23 -24.49 -0.43
N ALA A 761 3.50 -24.93 -0.46
CA ALA A 761 3.84 -26.33 -0.22
C ALA A 761 3.62 -26.78 1.24
N GLU A 762 3.98 -25.93 2.21
CA GLU A 762 3.81 -26.18 3.65
C GLU A 762 2.33 -26.33 4.06
N HIS A 763 1.45 -25.50 3.48
CA HIS A 763 0.05 -25.37 3.89
C HIS A 763 -0.98 -25.95 2.90
N GLY A 764 -0.54 -26.51 1.77
CA GLY A 764 -1.41 -27.10 0.75
C GLY A 764 -2.35 -26.09 0.05
N ALA A 765 -1.93 -24.83 -0.05
CA ALA A 765 -2.77 -23.75 -0.57
C ALA A 765 -3.05 -23.88 -2.08
N ASN A 766 -4.27 -23.55 -2.52
CA ASN A 766 -4.61 -23.52 -3.94
C ASN A 766 -4.29 -22.13 -4.52
N ALA A 767 -3.54 -22.09 -5.62
CA ALA A 767 -3.17 -20.85 -6.31
C ALA A 767 -3.93 -20.66 -7.62
N TRP A 768 -4.33 -19.41 -7.88
CA TRP A 768 -5.30 -19.05 -8.92
C TRP A 768 -4.87 -17.79 -9.68
N LEU A 769 -5.05 -17.78 -11.01
CA LEU A 769 -4.98 -16.57 -11.83
C LEU A 769 -6.40 -16.18 -12.24
N LEU A 770 -6.87 -15.01 -11.79
CA LEU A 770 -8.24 -14.53 -11.99
C LEU A 770 -8.23 -13.27 -12.87
N ASN A 771 -8.76 -13.38 -14.09
CA ASN A 771 -8.86 -12.27 -15.02
C ASN A 771 -10.14 -11.46 -14.76
N THR A 772 -9.93 -10.28 -14.18
CA THR A 772 -10.94 -9.24 -13.94
C THR A 772 -11.04 -8.25 -15.11
N GLY A 773 -10.27 -8.45 -16.17
CA GLY A 773 -10.23 -7.63 -17.38
C GLY A 773 -11.27 -8.09 -18.40
N TRP A 774 -10.87 -8.16 -19.66
CA TRP A 774 -11.71 -8.52 -20.80
C TRP A 774 -11.68 -10.01 -21.07
N VAL A 775 -12.70 -10.53 -21.76
CA VAL A 775 -12.81 -11.93 -22.18
C VAL A 775 -13.45 -12.00 -23.57
N GLY A 776 -12.95 -12.86 -24.45
CA GLY A 776 -13.52 -13.14 -25.78
C GLY A 776 -13.26 -12.08 -26.85
N ALA A 777 -12.85 -10.86 -26.47
CA ALA A 777 -12.29 -9.87 -27.38
C ALA A 777 -11.53 -8.80 -26.58
N GLY A 778 -10.57 -8.13 -27.22
CA GLY A 778 -9.83 -7.03 -26.59
C GLY A 778 -10.67 -5.76 -26.41
N ALA A 779 -10.28 -4.93 -25.46
CA ALA A 779 -10.97 -3.68 -25.13
C ALA A 779 -11.08 -2.70 -26.30
N THR A 780 -10.08 -2.67 -27.19
CA THR A 780 -10.08 -1.85 -28.42
C THR A 780 -10.81 -2.50 -29.60
N THR A 781 -11.15 -3.79 -29.52
CA THR A 781 -11.81 -4.56 -30.60
C THR A 781 -13.27 -4.91 -30.27
N GLY A 782 -13.92 -4.11 -29.43
CA GLY A 782 -15.34 -4.24 -29.06
C GLY A 782 -15.62 -5.24 -27.93
N GLY A 783 -14.58 -5.76 -27.27
CA GLY A 783 -14.72 -6.68 -26.16
C GLY A 783 -15.33 -6.04 -24.90
N LYS A 784 -15.85 -6.89 -24.03
CA LYS A 784 -16.48 -6.50 -22.76
C LYS A 784 -15.63 -6.99 -21.58
N ARG A 785 -15.57 -6.18 -20.53
CA ARG A 785 -15.00 -6.58 -19.24
C ARG A 785 -15.80 -7.75 -18.68
N CYS A 786 -15.13 -8.70 -18.04
CA CYS A 786 -15.73 -9.85 -17.38
C CYS A 786 -16.81 -9.38 -16.39
N PRO A 787 -18.09 -9.79 -16.55
CA PRO A 787 -19.16 -9.36 -15.68
C PRO A 787 -18.88 -9.73 -14.22
N LEU A 788 -18.91 -8.75 -13.30
CA LEU A 788 -18.60 -8.94 -11.87
C LEU A 788 -19.40 -10.07 -11.21
N LYS A 789 -20.62 -10.36 -11.70
CA LYS A 789 -21.42 -11.52 -11.27
C LYS A 789 -20.70 -12.87 -11.49
N TYR A 790 -19.96 -13.03 -12.58
CA TYR A 790 -19.18 -14.24 -12.86
C TYR A 790 -17.88 -14.25 -12.05
N THR A 791 -17.22 -13.10 -11.88
CA THR A 791 -16.05 -12.99 -10.97
C THR A 791 -16.42 -13.39 -9.53
N ARG A 792 -17.57 -12.93 -9.02
CA ARG A 792 -18.06 -13.35 -7.69
C ARG A 792 -18.50 -14.82 -7.64
N ALA A 793 -19.10 -15.35 -8.70
CA ALA A 793 -19.43 -16.80 -8.78
C ALA A 793 -18.17 -17.69 -8.79
N ILE A 794 -17.10 -17.26 -9.48
CA ILE A 794 -15.78 -17.91 -9.43
C ILE A 794 -15.21 -17.86 -8.00
N LEU A 795 -15.30 -16.72 -7.31
CA LEU A 795 -14.86 -16.63 -5.92
C LEU A 795 -15.66 -17.56 -5.00
N ASP A 796 -16.98 -17.62 -5.15
CA ASP A 796 -17.83 -18.54 -4.38
C ASP A 796 -17.43 -20.01 -4.60
N ALA A 797 -17.14 -20.40 -5.84
CA ALA A 797 -16.66 -21.75 -6.17
C ALA A 797 -15.22 -22.04 -5.69
N ILE A 798 -14.37 -21.02 -5.55
CA ILE A 798 -13.03 -21.14 -4.92
C ILE A 798 -13.18 -21.30 -3.40
N HIS A 799 -14.03 -20.50 -2.76
CA HIS A 799 -14.25 -20.53 -1.31
C HIS A 799 -15.01 -21.78 -0.84
N SER A 800 -15.91 -22.34 -1.64
CA SER A 800 -16.55 -23.64 -1.33
C SER A 800 -15.65 -24.85 -1.59
N GLY A 801 -14.53 -24.66 -2.29
CA GLY A 801 -13.65 -25.74 -2.75
C GLY A 801 -14.19 -26.54 -3.95
N GLU A 802 -15.39 -26.24 -4.44
CA GLU A 802 -15.97 -26.90 -5.62
C GLU A 802 -15.11 -26.73 -6.87
N LEU A 803 -14.50 -25.56 -7.07
CA LEU A 803 -13.66 -25.31 -8.23
C LEU A 803 -12.37 -26.14 -8.18
N ALA A 804 -11.78 -26.33 -7.00
CA ALA A 804 -10.51 -27.03 -6.82
C ALA A 804 -10.55 -28.51 -7.22
N ASN A 805 -11.75 -29.08 -7.33
CA ASN A 805 -12.06 -30.47 -7.64
C ASN A 805 -12.64 -30.69 -9.05
N GLN A 806 -12.70 -29.65 -9.90
CA GLN A 806 -13.22 -29.78 -11.28
C GLN A 806 -12.26 -30.50 -12.22
N GLU A 807 -12.79 -30.97 -13.35
CA GLU A 807 -11.95 -31.31 -14.49
C GLU A 807 -11.36 -30.04 -15.13
N TYR A 808 -10.07 -30.12 -15.50
CA TYR A 808 -9.34 -29.04 -16.17
C TYR A 808 -8.97 -29.44 -17.61
N GLU A 809 -8.79 -28.43 -18.46
CA GLU A 809 -8.14 -28.52 -19.77
C GLU A 809 -6.93 -27.58 -19.82
N VAL A 810 -5.88 -27.97 -20.54
CA VAL A 810 -4.68 -27.13 -20.67
C VAL A 810 -4.92 -26.07 -21.74
N TYR A 811 -4.77 -24.81 -21.36
CA TYR A 811 -4.80 -23.67 -22.26
C TYR A 811 -3.41 -23.48 -22.87
N GLU A 812 -3.33 -23.70 -24.19
CA GLU A 812 -2.10 -23.67 -24.98
C GLU A 812 -1.37 -22.31 -24.92
N THR A 813 -0.10 -22.29 -25.34
CA THR A 813 0.86 -21.19 -25.18
C THR A 813 1.19 -20.83 -23.73
N PHE A 814 0.23 -20.66 -22.82
CA PHE A 814 0.48 -20.33 -21.41
C PHE A 814 0.53 -21.54 -20.47
N ASN A 815 0.17 -22.74 -20.94
CA ASN A 815 0.14 -23.99 -20.18
C ASN A 815 -0.76 -23.94 -18.93
N LEU A 816 -1.73 -23.01 -18.89
CA LEU A 816 -2.61 -22.77 -17.74
C LEU A 816 -3.70 -23.83 -17.63
N ASN A 817 -4.04 -24.27 -16.42
CA ASN A 817 -5.15 -25.19 -16.21
C ASN A 817 -6.47 -24.43 -16.11
N VAL A 818 -7.31 -24.50 -17.15
CA VAL A 818 -8.63 -23.87 -17.22
C VAL A 818 -9.70 -24.88 -16.80
N PRO A 819 -10.60 -24.56 -15.85
CA PRO A 819 -11.67 -25.47 -15.45
C PRO A 819 -12.68 -25.62 -16.60
N LYS A 820 -13.15 -26.85 -16.86
CA LYS A 820 -14.11 -27.12 -17.94
C LYS A 820 -15.50 -26.57 -17.65
N THR A 821 -15.87 -26.49 -16.37
CA THR A 821 -17.14 -25.91 -15.89
C THR A 821 -16.90 -25.10 -14.61
N CYS A 822 -17.81 -24.17 -14.29
CA CYS A 822 -17.78 -23.41 -13.05
C CYS A 822 -19.20 -22.99 -12.63
N PRO A 823 -19.65 -23.28 -11.39
CA PRO A 823 -20.98 -22.89 -10.93
C PRO A 823 -21.29 -21.40 -11.16
N GLY A 824 -22.44 -21.12 -11.81
CA GLY A 824 -22.91 -19.76 -12.09
C GLY A 824 -22.20 -19.03 -13.25
N VAL A 825 -21.26 -19.68 -13.95
CA VAL A 825 -20.56 -19.14 -15.13
C VAL A 825 -20.88 -20.00 -16.36
N PRO A 826 -21.09 -19.42 -17.56
CA PRO A 826 -21.24 -20.20 -18.79
C PRO A 826 -19.91 -20.87 -19.19
N ASP A 827 -19.93 -22.16 -19.49
CA ASP A 827 -18.73 -22.97 -19.77
C ASP A 827 -17.96 -22.45 -21.00
N GLU A 828 -18.65 -21.90 -22.00
CA GLU A 828 -18.04 -21.31 -23.20
C GLU A 828 -17.18 -20.07 -22.89
N LEU A 829 -17.44 -19.39 -21.77
CA LEU A 829 -16.67 -18.22 -21.33
C LEU A 829 -15.34 -18.60 -20.66
N LEU A 830 -15.24 -19.81 -20.08
CA LEU A 830 -14.09 -20.23 -19.28
C LEU A 830 -12.81 -20.39 -20.11
N ASN A 831 -12.94 -20.82 -21.37
CA ASN A 831 -11.84 -20.85 -22.32
C ASN A 831 -12.04 -19.77 -23.41
N PRO A 832 -11.23 -18.70 -23.44
CA PRO A 832 -11.35 -17.62 -24.43
C PRO A 832 -11.29 -18.07 -25.89
N ALA A 833 -10.66 -19.22 -26.18
CA ALA A 833 -10.64 -19.80 -27.53
C ALA A 833 -12.03 -20.26 -28.01
N LYS A 834 -12.95 -20.60 -27.08
CA LYS A 834 -14.31 -21.05 -27.36
C LYS A 834 -15.31 -19.89 -27.47
N SER A 835 -14.99 -18.74 -26.88
CA SER A 835 -15.82 -17.52 -26.84
C SER A 835 -15.22 -16.32 -27.58
N TRP A 836 -14.21 -16.52 -28.44
CA TRP A 836 -13.60 -15.41 -29.18
C TRP A 836 -14.55 -14.82 -30.24
N THR A 837 -14.89 -13.54 -30.07
CA THR A 837 -15.71 -12.74 -30.99
C THR A 837 -14.97 -11.51 -31.52
N GLY A 838 -13.68 -11.35 -31.20
CA GLY A 838 -12.86 -10.23 -31.63
C GLY A 838 -12.50 -10.27 -33.11
N THR A 839 -12.36 -9.10 -33.74
CA THR A 839 -11.96 -8.96 -35.15
C THR A 839 -10.47 -9.24 -35.40
N ALA A 840 -9.64 -9.23 -34.35
CA ALA A 840 -8.24 -9.64 -34.40
C ALA A 840 -8.12 -11.17 -34.32
N ASP A 841 -7.07 -11.74 -34.92
CA ASP A 841 -6.76 -13.16 -34.75
C ASP A 841 -6.40 -13.46 -33.29
N PHE A 842 -7.15 -14.38 -32.68
CA PHE A 842 -6.94 -14.85 -31.33
C PHE A 842 -5.53 -15.40 -31.11
N LYS A 843 -5.00 -16.22 -32.04
CA LYS A 843 -3.68 -16.84 -31.87
C LYS A 843 -2.56 -15.79 -31.90
N GLY A 844 -2.62 -14.86 -32.84
CA GLY A 844 -1.72 -13.71 -32.90
C GLY A 844 -1.80 -12.82 -31.64
N GLU A 845 -2.99 -12.60 -31.07
CA GLU A 845 -3.11 -11.80 -29.85
C GLU A 845 -2.57 -12.53 -28.59
N VAL A 846 -2.74 -13.85 -28.51
CA VAL A 846 -2.15 -14.74 -27.49
C VAL A 846 -0.62 -14.76 -27.59
N THR A 847 -0.08 -15.01 -28.78
CA THR A 847 1.37 -15.02 -29.08
C THR A 847 2.04 -13.74 -28.60
N LYS A 848 1.52 -12.57 -29.01
CA LYS A 848 2.05 -11.26 -28.60
C LYS A 848 2.05 -11.06 -27.08
N LEU A 849 1.04 -11.55 -26.36
CA LEU A 849 1.05 -11.46 -24.90
C LEU A 849 2.13 -12.38 -24.31
N GLY A 850 2.29 -13.59 -24.83
CA GLY A 850 3.36 -14.51 -24.43
C GLY A 850 4.76 -13.92 -24.66
N GLU A 851 4.97 -13.22 -25.77
CA GLU A 851 6.22 -12.50 -26.07
C GLU A 851 6.50 -11.38 -25.07
N LEU A 852 5.48 -10.63 -24.66
CA LEU A 852 5.60 -9.60 -23.63
C LEU A 852 5.97 -10.19 -22.26
N PHE A 853 5.36 -11.32 -21.88
CA PHE A 853 5.74 -12.06 -20.66
C PHE A 853 7.19 -12.55 -20.71
N LYS A 854 7.62 -13.23 -21.79
CA LYS A 854 9.01 -13.68 -21.97
C LYS A 854 10.00 -12.51 -21.94
N THR A 855 9.66 -11.40 -22.60
CA THR A 855 10.51 -10.20 -22.65
C THR A 855 10.60 -9.51 -21.29
N ASN A 856 9.53 -9.54 -20.49
CA ASN A 856 9.55 -9.02 -19.13
C ASN A 856 10.37 -9.90 -18.16
N PHE A 857 10.27 -11.23 -18.29
CA PHE A 857 10.84 -12.16 -17.29
C PHE A 857 12.38 -12.17 -17.26
N LYS A 858 13.04 -11.85 -18.38
CA LYS A 858 14.51 -11.66 -18.53
C LYS A 858 15.19 -10.79 -17.47
N LYS A 859 14.44 -9.95 -16.75
CA LYS A 859 14.92 -9.10 -15.67
C LYS A 859 15.20 -9.86 -14.35
N TYR A 860 14.78 -11.13 -14.26
CA TYR A 860 14.80 -11.96 -13.05
C TYR A 860 15.33 -13.39 -13.30
N GLU A 861 15.72 -13.70 -14.55
CA GLU A 861 16.21 -15.02 -14.98
C GLU A 861 17.55 -15.41 -14.32
N ASP A 862 18.29 -14.44 -13.76
CA ASP A 862 19.56 -14.64 -13.04
C ASP A 862 19.42 -15.40 -11.71
N GLN A 863 18.24 -15.39 -11.10
CA GLN A 863 17.96 -16.10 -9.82
C GLN A 863 16.73 -17.02 -9.87
N ALA A 864 16.06 -17.08 -11.02
CA ALA A 864 14.97 -18.00 -11.30
C ALA A 864 15.51 -19.43 -11.51
N THR A 865 14.72 -20.44 -11.15
CA THR A 865 15.08 -21.84 -11.43
C THR A 865 14.59 -22.24 -12.83
N PRO A 866 15.18 -23.27 -13.46
CA PRO A 866 14.76 -23.73 -14.79
C PRO A 866 13.25 -24.05 -14.88
N GLU A 867 12.66 -24.54 -13.79
CA GLU A 867 11.25 -24.91 -13.70
C GLU A 867 10.34 -23.68 -13.70
N VAL A 868 10.72 -22.61 -12.99
CA VAL A 868 10.00 -21.33 -13.00
C VAL A 868 10.09 -20.65 -14.37
N ILE A 869 11.23 -20.77 -15.06
CA ILE A 869 11.39 -20.27 -16.44
C ILE A 869 10.52 -21.10 -17.41
N ALA A 870 10.51 -22.43 -17.27
CA ALA A 870 9.71 -23.35 -18.09
C ALA A 870 8.19 -23.23 -17.84
N ALA A 871 7.77 -22.76 -16.65
CA ALA A 871 6.38 -22.46 -16.34
C ALA A 871 5.84 -21.20 -17.06
N GLY A 872 6.71 -20.43 -17.74
CA GLY A 872 6.33 -19.30 -18.57
C GLY A 872 5.75 -19.70 -19.94
N PRO A 873 5.23 -18.73 -20.72
CA PRO A 873 4.52 -19.03 -21.96
C PRO A 873 5.45 -19.57 -23.06
N SER A 874 5.09 -20.74 -23.56
CA SER A 874 5.71 -21.45 -24.68
C SER A 874 5.25 -20.87 -26.02
N VAL A 875 5.75 -19.68 -26.36
CA VAL A 875 5.61 -19.10 -27.71
C VAL A 875 6.59 -19.76 -28.67
N SER A 876 6.06 -20.37 -29.74
CA SER A 876 6.81 -20.83 -30.91
C SER A 876 7.23 -19.66 -31.79
N VAL A 877 8.51 -19.62 -32.17
CA VAL A 877 9.10 -18.65 -33.11
C VAL A 877 8.92 -19.13 -34.55
#